data_AF-A0A142CV94-F1
#
_entry.id   AF-A0A142CV94-F1
#
_cell.length_a   1.000
_cell.length_b   1.000
_cell.length_c   1.000
_cell.angle_alpha   90.00
_cell.angle_beta   90.00
_cell.angle_gamma   90.00
#
_symmetry.space_group_name_H-M   'P 1'
#
loop_
_entity.id
_entity.type
_entity.pdbx_description
1 polymer ?
#
loop_
_entity_poly.entity_id
_entity_poly.type
_entity_poly.pdbx_seq_one_letter_code
_entity_poly.pdbx_strand_id
1 'polypeptide(L)'
;MSELTPGKVLADVYKVIQDHPEAGRLAIELRFYPVIKSEWVLLNDIEDKARDIDKVLAKQNLIKGKEAYVSMAIHGFEAVKKKLEKLRESVEEGKVRKLGLENVQGEAKGKVHPTVSNYTLTLVVDVDIEAVHKLKVVEDVDKVFEKAKEGWLALKPVFEELGVLPRYVFFTGGGLQLWFVAPKLEDIAVIDRASGIVPNVLNALLPEGFVVDNIFDRARIVRAPLTVNHKYKAPNGARVGVKGRLIEFNDVRVSLSEVLDKLEVYAKERGIQLGGQEKVRGGRGFVNVRYVVKKEELETLALNLADELIPWFKKVKERGGSWHHLVNAIGAYVVRNTNLSLEDLIGKDNPDGTHVVGLWEIVFQRLVEKSAEDPGDWVNRRNTIKDVYEKHIAGKPLGTRAYLKKYLPVSDEEVVEILMAVRRALLPFLKEVKKVDSSGFGVAPYKKTAPRSWDEVDEDRKRATGRWYVWKLAFNTAEYLFTDELPKAGTFYIDVWMKEGKREWMKRFFNEALFRSFIEDGLGYKYGAPVEREELFERLVEVFNITDEEVRGIYIDAALSLLSPVGMRTPPCIEEFIMEFAANGSLSEDKVRHLARWIKLYAKPLKHSTTTTKLVGAGYKVDMRMAVWAKLVEFFAEDDEVARELVRVFKEEYGAAEPPFTCIGTKTCQFYLNEKMCPFIIPKEKEILAVSLIDVQRHESDGLVVIVGGDKEVRTFVKKGNVEWVKKTERREKYPVAEWFIDVFATEYLSVSPDDLDVDLEEVTDILKSRARVVKSRLNELEDMYEKFVEWLKRENAVRGVLPYEKADFNHLFIKGNMIGIPPALAEEFYRFELNIKGSEFREMLEKKLGFHYTKKAVKLSVGEKKDVRRCYLVSLEWFRKVVGEPNVKDVVMAGDIALSGLVYYESGEEVVE
;
A
#
# COMPACT_ATOMS: atom_id res chain seq x y z
N MET A 1 14.29 -17.94 58.82
CA MET A 1 14.57 -17.31 57.51
C MET A 1 13.91 -15.95 57.50
N SER A 2 14.64 -14.87 57.21
CA SER A 2 14.03 -13.53 57.14
C SER A 2 12.89 -13.54 56.13
N GLU A 3 11.77 -12.89 56.42
CA GLU A 3 10.62 -12.79 55.50
C GLU A 3 11.10 -12.34 54.11
N LEU A 4 10.82 -13.15 53.08
CA LEU A 4 11.18 -12.86 51.69
C LEU A 4 10.25 -11.75 51.19
N THR A 5 10.82 -10.62 50.77
CA THR A 5 10.07 -9.46 50.29
C THR A 5 10.30 -9.25 48.78
N PRO A 6 9.38 -8.58 48.07
CA PRO A 6 9.57 -8.24 46.66
C PRO A 6 10.92 -7.57 46.36
N GLY A 7 11.31 -6.59 47.18
CA GLY A 7 12.57 -5.87 47.05
C GLY A 7 13.79 -6.75 47.22
N LYS A 8 13.77 -7.72 48.15
CA LYS A 8 14.85 -8.71 48.30
C LYS A 8 14.96 -9.65 47.10
N VAL A 9 13.84 -10.05 46.50
CA VAL A 9 13.86 -10.88 45.27
C VAL A 9 14.48 -10.10 44.13
N LEU A 10 14.05 -8.86 43.91
CA LEU A 10 14.59 -8.01 42.84
C LEU A 10 16.08 -7.70 43.06
N ALA A 11 16.48 -7.41 44.29
CA ALA A 11 17.88 -7.24 44.63
C ALA A 11 18.68 -8.51 44.34
N ASP A 12 18.20 -9.70 44.75
CA ASP A 12 18.89 -10.94 44.42
C ASP A 12 19.01 -11.14 42.92
N VAL A 13 17.94 -10.94 42.13
CA VAL A 13 17.97 -11.12 40.68
C VAL A 13 19.04 -10.25 40.03
N TYR A 14 19.10 -8.96 40.36
CA TYR A 14 19.95 -7.99 39.68
C TYR A 14 21.31 -7.69 40.34
N LYS A 15 21.60 -8.21 41.55
CA LYS A 15 22.89 -7.97 42.26
C LYS A 15 24.13 -8.32 41.44
N VAL A 16 24.01 -9.26 40.50
CA VAL A 16 25.10 -9.68 39.60
C VAL A 16 25.66 -8.53 38.76
N ILE A 17 24.86 -7.50 38.48
CA ILE A 17 25.31 -6.31 37.73
C ILE A 17 25.93 -5.27 38.65
N GLN A 18 25.75 -5.33 39.97
CA GLN A 18 26.08 -4.21 40.87
C GLN A 18 27.54 -3.75 40.73
N ASP A 19 28.47 -4.69 40.51
CA ASP A 19 29.90 -4.43 40.33
C ASP A 19 30.32 -4.19 38.86
N HIS A 20 29.38 -4.21 37.92
CA HIS A 20 29.66 -3.96 36.50
C HIS A 20 30.02 -2.48 36.28
N PRO A 21 31.02 -2.14 35.44
CA PRO A 21 31.42 -0.75 35.18
C PRO A 21 30.27 0.15 34.69
N GLU A 22 29.29 -0.45 34.03
CA GLU A 22 28.11 0.25 33.52
C GLU A 22 26.90 0.24 34.48
N ALA A 23 26.99 -0.39 35.64
CA ALA A 23 25.86 -0.54 36.58
C ALA A 23 25.22 0.81 36.97
N GLY A 24 26.05 1.86 37.14
CA GLY A 24 25.60 3.22 37.44
C GLY A 24 24.85 3.90 36.30
N ARG A 25 24.85 3.30 35.10
CA ARG A 25 24.16 3.76 33.90
C ARG A 25 22.99 2.86 33.51
N LEU A 26 22.73 1.79 34.25
CA LEU A 26 21.68 0.81 33.96
C LEU A 26 20.55 0.87 35.00
N ALA A 27 19.31 0.68 34.56
CA ALA A 27 18.14 0.75 35.41
C ALA A 27 17.06 -0.28 35.04
N ILE A 28 16.22 -0.61 36.01
CA ILE A 28 14.94 -1.32 35.79
C ILE A 28 13.76 -0.41 36.10
N GLU A 29 12.64 -0.62 35.43
CA GLU A 29 11.40 0.14 35.61
C GLU A 29 10.41 -0.67 36.47
N LEU A 30 9.84 -0.04 37.51
CA LEU A 30 8.67 -0.52 38.23
C LEU A 30 7.44 0.23 37.74
N ARG A 31 6.43 -0.48 37.24
CA ARG A 31 5.24 0.09 36.61
C ARG A 31 3.96 -0.26 37.34
N PHE A 32 3.05 0.69 37.45
CA PHE A 32 1.81 0.56 38.21
C PHE A 32 0.55 0.91 37.40
N TYR A 33 -0.45 0.02 37.37
CA TYR A 33 -1.72 0.18 36.61
C TYR A 33 -2.95 0.32 37.55
N PRO A 34 -4.10 0.88 37.10
CA PRO A 34 -4.49 1.24 35.73
C PRO A 34 -4.04 2.64 35.27
N VAL A 35 -3.86 3.59 36.19
CA VAL A 35 -3.25 4.89 35.86
C VAL A 35 -1.74 4.72 35.92
N ILE A 36 -1.12 4.70 34.75
CA ILE A 36 0.28 4.34 34.58
C ILE A 36 1.18 5.32 35.36
N LYS A 37 1.98 4.75 36.26
CA LYS A 37 3.08 5.45 36.94
C LYS A 37 4.30 4.55 36.86
N SER A 38 5.46 5.17 36.68
CA SER A 38 6.75 4.48 36.55
C SER A 38 7.72 5.00 37.60
N GLU A 39 8.43 4.10 38.26
CA GLU A 39 9.56 4.37 39.16
C GLU A 39 10.78 3.65 38.62
N TRP A 40 11.95 4.30 38.59
CA TRP A 40 13.15 3.75 37.97
C TRP A 40 14.21 3.48 39.03
N VAL A 41 14.79 2.28 39.00
CA VAL A 41 15.76 1.82 39.99
C VAL A 41 17.10 1.56 39.31
N LEU A 42 18.12 2.35 39.67
CA LEU A 42 19.50 2.14 39.19
C LEU A 42 20.11 0.88 39.82
N LEU A 43 20.88 0.14 39.02
CA LEU A 43 21.40 -1.18 39.39
C LEU A 43 22.67 -1.15 40.26
N ASN A 44 23.39 -0.02 40.31
CA ASN A 44 24.62 0.14 41.09
C ASN A 44 24.44 0.06 42.62
N ASP A 45 23.23 0.19 43.15
CA ASP A 45 22.95 0.12 44.60
C ASP A 45 21.69 -0.71 44.88
N ILE A 46 21.44 -1.75 44.09
CA ILE A 46 20.15 -2.47 44.11
C ILE A 46 19.86 -3.12 45.47
N GLU A 47 20.89 -3.61 46.17
CA GLU A 47 20.75 -4.19 47.52
C GLU A 47 20.33 -3.14 48.57
N ASP A 48 20.93 -1.94 48.54
CA ASP A 48 20.57 -0.83 49.43
C ASP A 48 19.16 -0.30 49.13
N LYS A 49 18.79 -0.27 47.83
CA LYS A 49 17.48 0.18 47.36
C LYS A 49 16.37 -0.84 47.61
N ALA A 50 16.67 -2.08 47.99
CA ALA A 50 15.67 -3.13 48.21
C ALA A 50 14.55 -2.69 49.18
N ARG A 51 14.92 -2.00 50.27
CA ARG A 51 13.94 -1.48 51.25
C ARG A 51 13.06 -0.39 50.67
N ASP A 52 13.59 0.45 49.79
CA ASP A 52 12.83 1.53 49.16
C ASP A 52 11.91 1.00 48.06
N ILE A 53 12.36 -0.03 47.32
CA ILE A 53 11.50 -0.80 46.41
C ILE A 53 10.29 -1.37 47.17
N ASP A 54 10.53 -2.00 48.33
CA ASP A 54 9.44 -2.53 49.18
C ASP A 54 8.46 -1.43 49.62
N LYS A 55 8.95 -0.25 50.03
CA LYS A 55 8.10 0.89 50.39
C LYS A 55 7.24 1.37 49.21
N VAL A 56 7.83 1.46 48.02
CA VAL A 56 7.14 1.90 46.80
C VAL A 56 6.08 0.88 46.41
N LEU A 57 6.42 -0.41 46.37
CA LEU A 57 5.49 -1.50 46.06
C LEU A 57 4.37 -1.55 47.09
N ALA A 58 4.66 -1.48 48.40
CA ALA A 58 3.62 -1.46 49.42
C ALA A 58 2.67 -0.25 49.26
N LYS A 59 3.20 0.94 49.00
CA LYS A 59 2.40 2.17 48.79
C LYS A 59 1.51 2.09 47.57
N GLN A 60 1.98 1.56 46.45
CA GLN A 60 1.19 1.53 45.21
C GLN A 60 0.33 0.28 45.12
N ASN A 61 0.86 -0.90 45.45
CA ASN A 61 0.16 -2.17 45.30
C ASN A 61 -0.78 -2.49 46.45
N LEU A 62 -0.34 -2.36 47.70
CA LEU A 62 -1.16 -2.69 48.86
C LEU A 62 -2.12 -1.55 49.22
N ILE A 63 -1.58 -0.34 49.44
CA ILE A 63 -2.38 0.79 49.93
C ILE A 63 -3.31 1.35 48.85
N LYS A 64 -2.83 1.50 47.61
CA LYS A 64 -3.61 2.09 46.50
C LYS A 64 -4.30 1.06 45.61
N GLY A 65 -4.14 -0.23 45.87
CA GLY A 65 -4.78 -1.29 45.11
C GLY A 65 -4.39 -1.33 43.62
N LYS A 66 -3.18 -0.89 43.27
CA LYS A 66 -2.69 -0.91 41.88
C LYS A 66 -2.00 -2.22 41.55
N GLU A 67 -2.09 -2.68 40.31
CA GLU A 67 -1.20 -3.74 39.83
C GLU A 67 0.24 -3.25 39.80
N ALA A 68 1.21 -4.12 40.09
CA ALA A 68 2.63 -3.81 40.07
C ALA A 68 3.40 -4.75 39.13
N TYR A 69 4.23 -4.15 38.28
CA TYR A 69 5.04 -4.84 37.28
C TYR A 69 6.48 -4.34 37.36
N VAL A 70 7.42 -5.16 36.90
CA VAL A 70 8.84 -4.85 36.75
C VAL A 70 9.26 -5.12 35.30
N SER A 71 10.08 -4.25 34.72
CA SER A 71 10.66 -4.49 33.40
C SER A 71 11.68 -5.62 33.46
N MET A 72 11.54 -6.59 32.56
CA MET A 72 12.63 -7.54 32.32
C MET A 72 13.78 -6.87 31.59
N ALA A 73 13.46 -5.85 30.78
CA ALA A 73 14.43 -5.04 30.09
C ALA A 73 15.29 -4.24 31.08
N ILE A 74 16.61 -4.34 30.89
CA ILE A 74 17.56 -3.41 31.49
C ILE A 74 17.65 -2.20 30.57
N HIS A 75 17.56 -1.00 31.13
CA HIS A 75 17.52 0.24 30.38
C HIS A 75 18.79 1.08 30.56
N GLY A 76 19.19 1.79 29.51
CA GLY A 76 20.28 2.76 29.56
C GLY A 76 19.79 4.11 30.09
N PHE A 77 20.29 4.52 31.27
CA PHE A 77 19.85 5.72 31.97
C PHE A 77 20.17 7.02 31.20
N GLU A 78 21.25 7.05 30.41
CA GLU A 78 21.53 8.18 29.50
C GLU A 78 20.46 8.33 28.42
N ALA A 79 19.98 7.22 27.85
CA ALA A 79 18.91 7.24 26.87
C ALA A 79 17.57 7.65 27.50
N VAL A 80 17.30 7.20 28.73
CA VAL A 80 16.15 7.64 29.54
C VAL A 80 16.22 9.16 29.80
N LYS A 81 17.40 9.67 30.20
CA LYS A 81 17.64 11.10 30.46
C LYS A 81 17.43 11.95 29.20
N LYS A 82 18.01 11.54 28.07
CA LYS A 82 17.86 12.23 26.77
C LYS A 82 16.40 12.27 26.30
N LYS A 83 15.63 11.20 26.53
CA LYS A 83 14.20 11.17 26.23
C LYS A 83 13.41 12.10 27.18
N LEU A 84 13.80 12.18 28.44
CA LEU A 84 13.19 13.08 29.42
C LEU A 84 13.50 14.56 29.12
N GLU A 85 14.71 14.89 28.66
CA GLU A 85 15.09 16.24 28.22
C GLU A 85 14.24 16.69 27.01
N LYS A 86 14.11 15.84 25.99
CA LYS A 86 13.22 16.12 24.85
C LYS A 86 11.75 16.30 25.24
N LEU A 87 11.29 15.56 26.25
CA LEU A 87 9.94 15.70 26.78
C LEU A 87 9.76 17.00 27.55
N ARG A 88 10.80 17.50 28.23
CA ARG A 88 10.77 18.83 28.88
C ARG A 88 10.63 19.93 27.84
N GLU A 89 11.44 19.91 26.79
CA GLU A 89 11.32 20.84 25.65
C GLU A 89 9.90 20.80 25.06
N SER A 90 9.34 19.60 24.87
CA SER A 90 7.98 19.43 24.34
C SER A 90 6.86 19.91 25.28
N VAL A 91 7.09 19.93 26.60
CA VAL A 91 6.14 20.48 27.59
C VAL A 91 6.23 22.01 27.61
N GLU A 92 7.44 22.57 27.53
CA GLU A 92 7.68 24.01 27.44
C GLU A 92 7.09 24.61 26.14
N GLU A 93 7.10 23.85 25.05
CA GLU A 93 6.43 24.18 23.78
C GLU A 93 4.90 23.94 23.79
N GLY A 94 4.32 23.51 24.92
CA GLY A 94 2.88 23.26 25.05
C GLY A 94 2.33 22.03 24.31
N LYS A 95 3.19 21.19 23.71
CA LYS A 95 2.80 19.99 22.96
C LYS A 95 2.41 18.81 23.85
N VAL A 96 2.85 18.78 25.11
CA VAL A 96 2.55 17.72 26.08
C VAL A 96 1.98 18.32 27.36
N ARG A 97 0.80 17.86 27.80
CA ARG A 97 0.07 18.43 28.96
C ARG A 97 0.73 18.19 30.32
N LYS A 98 1.67 17.24 30.43
CA LYS A 98 2.33 16.90 31.70
C LYS A 98 3.66 16.19 31.50
N LEU A 99 4.69 16.63 32.21
CA LEU A 99 5.95 15.89 32.33
C LEU A 99 5.79 14.79 33.39
N GLY A 100 6.05 13.54 33.00
CA GLY A 100 6.01 12.39 33.89
C GLY A 100 6.91 11.27 33.40
N LEU A 101 7.48 10.48 34.32
CA LEU A 101 8.33 9.33 33.98
C LEU A 101 7.55 8.26 33.22
N GLU A 102 6.22 8.27 33.34
CA GLU A 102 5.30 7.50 32.52
C GLU A 102 5.39 7.82 31.02
N ASN A 103 5.94 8.97 30.62
CA ASN A 103 6.09 9.33 29.20
C ASN A 103 7.45 8.91 28.62
N VAL A 104 8.38 8.46 29.47
CA VAL A 104 9.72 7.99 29.06
C VAL A 104 9.72 6.49 28.70
N GLN A 105 8.60 5.81 28.97
CA GLN A 105 8.39 4.36 28.87
C GLN A 105 8.89 3.71 27.59
N GLY A 106 9.35 2.47 27.72
CA GLY A 106 9.31 1.49 26.63
C GLY A 106 7.89 0.99 26.45
N GLU A 107 7.22 1.41 25.38
CA GLU A 107 5.96 0.77 24.95
C GLU A 107 6.28 -0.46 24.09
N ALA A 108 5.55 -1.55 24.35
CA ALA A 108 5.63 -2.84 23.66
C ALA A 108 5.01 -2.81 22.25
N LYS A 109 5.23 -1.73 21.49
CA LYS A 109 4.80 -1.61 20.09
C LYS A 109 5.95 -1.97 19.15
N GLY A 110 6.38 -3.24 19.18
CA GLY A 110 7.15 -3.94 18.12
C GLY A 110 8.45 -3.31 17.59
N LYS A 111 8.89 -2.15 18.08
CA LYS A 111 10.12 -1.46 17.70
C LYS A 111 11.11 -1.54 18.84
N VAL A 112 12.35 -1.91 18.53
CA VAL A 112 13.47 -1.88 19.49
C VAL A 112 13.53 -0.49 20.13
N HIS A 113 13.20 -0.43 21.42
CA HIS A 113 12.98 0.84 22.09
C HIS A 113 14.33 1.51 22.41
N PRO A 114 14.51 2.81 22.13
CA PRO A 114 15.80 3.49 22.28
C PRO A 114 16.34 3.54 23.72
N THR A 115 15.52 3.21 24.72
CA THR A 115 15.97 3.15 26.13
C THR A 115 16.34 1.74 26.60
N VAL A 116 16.01 0.69 25.85
CA VAL A 116 16.36 -0.70 26.20
C VAL A 116 17.83 -0.91 25.87
N SER A 117 18.60 -1.43 26.83
CA SER A 117 20.01 -1.77 26.64
C SER A 117 20.17 -3.04 25.80
N ASN A 118 21.40 -3.33 25.38
CA ASN A 118 21.69 -4.57 24.65
C ASN A 118 21.79 -5.80 25.56
N TYR A 119 21.43 -5.68 26.85
CA TYR A 119 21.66 -6.72 27.84
C TYR A 119 20.39 -7.13 28.59
N THR A 120 20.38 -8.39 29.03
CA THR A 120 19.42 -8.95 29.98
C THR A 120 20.11 -9.85 31.01
N LEU A 121 19.44 -10.08 32.14
CA LEU A 121 19.81 -11.11 33.14
C LEU A 121 18.72 -12.15 33.35
N THR A 122 17.52 -11.89 32.88
CA THR A 122 16.35 -12.68 33.26
C THR A 122 15.58 -13.13 32.04
N LEU A 123 15.22 -14.41 32.04
CA LEU A 123 14.17 -14.95 31.20
C LEU A 123 13.02 -15.36 32.12
N VAL A 124 11.87 -14.71 31.97
CA VAL A 124 10.68 -14.97 32.77
C VAL A 124 9.63 -15.61 31.87
N VAL A 125 9.16 -16.78 32.26
CA VAL A 125 8.11 -17.51 31.56
C VAL A 125 6.84 -17.42 32.38
N ASP A 126 5.76 -16.90 31.79
CA ASP A 126 4.44 -16.83 32.44
C ASP A 126 3.56 -17.97 31.92
N VAL A 127 3.01 -18.75 32.84
CA VAL A 127 2.15 -19.90 32.56
C VAL A 127 0.81 -19.66 33.23
N ASP A 128 -0.22 -19.46 32.44
CA ASP A 128 -1.57 -19.18 32.90
C ASP A 128 -2.40 -20.45 33.11
N ILE A 129 -3.23 -20.43 34.15
CA ILE A 129 -4.33 -21.39 34.31
C ILE A 129 -5.51 -20.85 33.51
N GLU A 130 -5.83 -21.48 32.38
CA GLU A 130 -6.74 -20.92 31.38
C GLU A 130 -8.10 -20.52 31.96
N ALA A 131 -8.70 -21.38 32.78
CA ALA A 131 -10.01 -21.14 33.37
C ALA A 131 -10.04 -19.87 34.24
N VAL A 132 -8.96 -19.62 35.00
CA VAL A 132 -8.83 -18.46 35.88
C VAL A 132 -8.46 -17.21 35.08
N HIS A 133 -7.56 -17.36 34.10
CA HIS A 133 -7.10 -16.23 33.31
C HIS A 133 -8.17 -15.70 32.34
N LYS A 134 -8.96 -16.57 31.70
CA LYS A 134 -10.03 -16.17 30.75
C LYS A 134 -11.20 -15.50 31.46
N LEU A 135 -11.66 -16.08 32.58
CA LEU A 135 -12.83 -15.57 33.30
C LEU A 135 -12.50 -14.42 34.27
N LYS A 136 -11.22 -14.28 34.67
CA LYS A 136 -10.78 -13.39 35.75
C LYS A 136 -11.56 -13.61 37.06
N VAL A 137 -12.09 -14.81 37.26
CA VAL A 137 -12.84 -15.21 38.46
C VAL A 137 -12.00 -16.19 39.27
N VAL A 138 -11.91 -15.96 40.58
CA VAL A 138 -11.24 -16.84 41.55
C VAL A 138 -12.24 -17.17 42.65
N GLU A 139 -12.68 -18.43 42.70
CA GLU A 139 -13.58 -18.92 43.74
C GLU A 139 -12.85 -19.16 45.06
N ASP A 140 -11.67 -19.77 44.96
CA ASP A 140 -10.85 -20.19 46.09
C ASP A 140 -9.37 -20.03 45.72
N VAL A 141 -8.67 -19.14 46.44
CA VAL A 141 -7.27 -18.82 46.18
C VAL A 141 -6.35 -20.02 46.43
N ASP A 142 -6.65 -20.84 47.44
CA ASP A 142 -5.79 -21.97 47.80
C ASP A 142 -5.93 -23.11 46.79
N LYS A 143 -7.15 -23.35 46.26
CA LYS A 143 -7.33 -24.29 45.13
C LYS A 143 -6.57 -23.84 43.88
N VAL A 144 -6.60 -22.55 43.55
CA VAL A 144 -5.86 -22.03 42.39
C VAL A 144 -4.35 -22.09 42.62
N PHE A 145 -3.89 -21.92 43.87
CA PHE A 145 -2.48 -22.09 44.24
C PHE A 145 -2.02 -23.55 44.12
N GLU A 146 -2.80 -24.52 44.61
CA GLU A 146 -2.49 -25.94 44.45
C GLU A 146 -2.49 -26.35 42.98
N LYS A 147 -3.46 -25.86 42.19
CA LYS A 147 -3.44 -26.07 40.74
C LYS A 147 -2.17 -25.48 40.10
N ALA A 148 -1.74 -24.27 40.47
CA ALA A 148 -0.48 -23.72 39.97
C ALA A 148 0.73 -24.61 40.30
N LYS A 149 0.75 -25.28 41.47
CA LYS A 149 1.81 -26.24 41.80
C LYS A 149 1.79 -27.47 40.88
N GLU A 150 0.62 -27.95 40.48
CA GLU A 150 0.51 -29.08 39.53
C GLU A 150 1.24 -28.76 38.20
N GLY A 151 1.07 -27.53 37.68
CA GLY A 151 1.79 -27.07 36.50
C GLY A 151 3.31 -27.06 36.69
N TRP A 152 3.79 -26.63 37.87
CA TRP A 152 5.22 -26.71 38.19
C TRP A 152 5.72 -28.16 38.34
N LEU A 153 4.97 -29.02 39.02
CA LEU A 153 5.32 -30.43 39.21
C LEU A 153 5.37 -31.21 37.89
N ALA A 154 4.60 -30.81 36.88
CA ALA A 154 4.69 -31.37 35.53
C ALA A 154 5.98 -30.95 34.80
N LEU A 155 6.41 -29.70 34.95
CA LEU A 155 7.60 -29.16 34.28
C LEU A 155 8.92 -29.54 34.99
N LYS A 156 8.89 -29.65 36.31
CA LYS A 156 10.08 -29.82 37.16
C LYS A 156 10.99 -30.99 36.74
N PRO A 157 10.49 -32.22 36.50
CA PRO A 157 11.34 -33.35 36.16
C PRO A 157 12.18 -33.11 34.89
N VAL A 158 11.61 -32.43 33.90
CA VAL A 158 12.31 -32.10 32.65
C VAL A 158 13.40 -31.07 32.89
N PHE A 159 13.13 -30.03 33.67
CA PHE A 159 14.15 -29.04 34.02
C PHE A 159 15.27 -29.61 34.91
N GLU A 160 14.95 -30.58 35.77
CA GLU A 160 15.95 -31.34 36.54
C GLU A 160 16.81 -32.24 35.64
N GLU A 161 16.20 -32.96 34.68
CA GLU A 161 16.90 -33.79 33.69
C GLU A 161 17.88 -32.95 32.85
N LEU A 162 17.44 -31.76 32.41
CA LEU A 162 18.27 -30.84 31.63
C LEU A 162 19.30 -30.08 32.48
N GLY A 163 19.19 -30.13 33.81
CA GLY A 163 20.04 -29.37 34.71
C GLY A 163 19.89 -27.85 34.55
N VAL A 164 18.69 -27.38 34.22
CA VAL A 164 18.38 -25.96 33.98
C VAL A 164 17.15 -25.52 34.77
N LEU A 165 17.23 -25.59 36.10
CA LEU A 165 16.13 -25.15 36.97
C LEU A 165 16.00 -23.61 37.01
N PRO A 166 14.77 -23.07 37.04
CA PRO A 166 14.56 -21.65 37.32
C PRO A 166 14.96 -21.34 38.77
N ARG A 167 15.52 -20.15 38.98
CA ARG A 167 15.93 -19.70 40.32
C ARG A 167 14.72 -19.48 41.22
N TYR A 168 13.64 -18.93 40.67
CA TYR A 168 12.38 -18.76 41.38
C TYR A 168 11.19 -19.27 40.58
N VAL A 169 10.24 -19.87 41.29
CA VAL A 169 8.91 -20.22 40.79
C VAL A 169 7.88 -19.50 41.65
N PHE A 170 7.13 -18.58 41.06
CA PHE A 170 6.14 -17.77 41.76
C PHE A 170 4.72 -18.10 41.31
N PHE A 171 3.79 -18.13 42.26
CA PHE A 171 2.37 -18.02 41.99
C PHE A 171 1.98 -16.56 41.76
N THR A 172 1.29 -16.27 40.65
CA THR A 172 0.89 -14.90 40.26
C THR A 172 -0.59 -14.59 40.54
N GLY A 173 -1.33 -15.57 41.04
CA GLY A 173 -2.76 -15.48 41.32
C GLY A 173 -3.66 -16.18 40.32
N GLY A 174 -3.25 -16.34 39.05
CA GLY A 174 -3.99 -17.13 38.06
C GLY A 174 -3.11 -17.98 37.17
N GLY A 175 -1.92 -18.29 37.66
CA GLY A 175 -0.86 -18.98 36.95
C GLY A 175 0.42 -18.99 37.78
N LEU A 176 1.52 -19.37 37.15
CA LEU A 176 2.86 -19.36 37.73
C LEU A 176 3.86 -18.65 36.81
N GLN A 177 4.91 -18.08 37.40
CA GLN A 177 6.03 -17.48 36.71
C GLN A 177 7.32 -18.20 37.04
N LEU A 178 8.03 -18.65 36.01
CA LEU A 178 9.37 -19.25 36.10
C LEU A 178 10.42 -18.17 35.83
N TRP A 179 11.30 -17.92 36.78
CA TRP A 179 12.36 -16.92 36.65
C TRP A 179 13.71 -17.60 36.51
N PHE A 180 14.23 -17.64 35.29
CA PHE A 180 15.62 -18.01 35.01
C PHE A 180 16.50 -16.77 35.16
N VAL A 181 17.59 -16.91 35.92
CA VAL A 181 18.47 -15.79 36.26
C VAL A 181 19.90 -16.15 35.87
N ALA A 182 20.48 -15.34 35.00
CA ALA A 182 21.83 -15.51 34.49
C ALA A 182 22.89 -15.22 35.57
N PRO A 183 24.04 -15.90 35.54
CA PRO A 183 25.18 -15.59 36.41
C PRO A 183 25.98 -14.37 35.94
N LYS A 184 25.73 -13.86 34.72
CA LYS A 184 26.36 -12.68 34.12
C LYS A 184 25.42 -12.05 33.08
N LEU A 185 25.70 -10.82 32.65
CA LEU A 185 24.97 -10.17 31.55
C LEU A 185 25.00 -11.03 30.28
N GLU A 186 23.84 -11.20 29.66
CA GLU A 186 23.69 -11.83 28.35
C GLU A 186 23.11 -10.85 27.33
N ASP A 187 23.33 -11.13 26.05
CA ASP A 187 22.78 -10.33 24.95
C ASP A 187 21.25 -10.40 24.96
N ILE A 188 20.60 -9.26 24.77
CA ILE A 188 19.13 -9.15 24.72
C ILE A 188 18.51 -10.02 23.62
N ALA A 189 19.26 -10.39 22.58
CA ALA A 189 18.83 -11.29 21.51
C ALA A 189 18.42 -12.69 22.01
N VAL A 190 18.86 -13.09 23.21
CA VAL A 190 18.41 -14.34 23.85
C VAL A 190 16.90 -14.34 24.11
N ILE A 191 16.30 -13.17 24.36
CA ILE A 191 14.84 -13.05 24.53
C ILE A 191 14.10 -13.35 23.22
N ASP A 192 14.62 -12.89 22.08
CA ASP A 192 13.97 -13.18 20.78
C ASP A 192 14.06 -14.66 20.42
N ARG A 193 15.17 -15.31 20.81
CA ARG A 193 15.33 -16.75 20.62
C ARG A 193 14.37 -17.56 21.51
N ALA A 194 14.09 -17.07 22.72
CA ALA A 194 13.19 -17.74 23.64
C ALA A 194 11.74 -17.81 23.12
N SER A 195 11.28 -16.82 22.34
CA SER A 195 9.91 -16.78 21.80
C SER A 195 9.56 -17.97 20.90
N GLY A 196 10.52 -18.47 20.12
CA GLY A 196 10.32 -19.62 19.23
C GLY A 196 10.44 -20.98 19.93
N ILE A 197 11.14 -21.03 21.06
CA ILE A 197 11.47 -22.29 21.75
C ILE A 197 10.53 -22.54 22.94
N VAL A 198 10.45 -21.59 23.86
CA VAL A 198 9.89 -21.81 25.19
C VAL A 198 8.39 -22.13 25.16
N PRO A 199 7.52 -21.38 24.46
CA PRO A 199 6.08 -21.68 24.45
C PRO A 199 5.78 -23.09 23.93
N ASN A 200 6.45 -23.50 22.85
CA ASN A 200 6.19 -24.79 22.21
C ASN A 200 6.62 -25.97 23.08
N VAL A 201 7.82 -25.89 23.68
CA VAL A 201 8.32 -26.95 24.56
C VAL A 201 7.48 -27.06 25.81
N LEU A 202 7.18 -25.94 26.47
CA LEU A 202 6.48 -25.99 27.76
C LEU A 202 4.99 -26.32 27.57
N ASN A 203 4.32 -25.83 26.52
CA ASN A 203 2.92 -26.23 26.24
C ASN A 203 2.80 -27.74 25.94
N ALA A 204 3.82 -28.36 25.35
CA ALA A 204 3.83 -29.81 25.13
C ALA A 204 4.01 -30.64 26.42
N LEU A 205 4.52 -30.02 27.49
CA LEU A 205 4.81 -30.68 28.77
C LEU A 205 3.76 -30.39 29.84
N LEU A 206 3.03 -29.30 29.71
CA LEU A 206 2.02 -28.88 30.68
C LEU A 206 0.74 -29.73 30.58
N PRO A 207 0.07 -29.98 31.70
CA PRO A 207 -1.22 -30.68 31.70
C PRO A 207 -2.33 -29.80 31.10
N GLU A 208 -3.46 -30.42 30.77
CA GLU A 208 -4.62 -29.73 30.21
C GLU A 208 -5.11 -28.58 31.12
N GLY A 209 -5.44 -27.44 30.51
CA GLY A 209 -5.92 -26.25 31.22
C GLY A 209 -4.83 -25.28 31.68
N PHE A 210 -3.57 -25.52 31.27
CA PHE A 210 -2.48 -24.56 31.37
C PHE A 210 -2.04 -24.10 29.98
N VAL A 211 -1.58 -22.85 29.90
CA VAL A 211 -1.03 -22.30 28.67
C VAL A 211 0.15 -21.38 28.98
N VAL A 212 1.23 -21.53 28.23
CA VAL A 212 2.36 -20.61 28.28
C VAL A 212 2.02 -19.38 27.47
N ASP A 213 2.10 -18.20 28.09
CA ASP A 213 1.91 -16.94 27.38
C ASP A 213 3.16 -16.62 26.55
N ASN A 214 3.00 -16.34 25.25
CA ASN A 214 4.12 -15.98 24.38
C ASN A 214 4.48 -14.50 24.54
N ILE A 215 5.08 -14.16 25.69
CA ILE A 215 5.33 -12.78 26.14
C ILE A 215 6.77 -12.30 25.92
N PHE A 216 7.56 -13.02 25.14
CA PHE A 216 8.98 -12.73 24.96
C PHE A 216 9.18 -11.51 24.03
N ASP A 217 9.15 -10.31 24.63
CA ASP A 217 9.51 -9.02 24.01
C ASP A 217 10.67 -8.40 24.80
N ARG A 218 11.68 -7.86 24.09
CA ARG A 218 12.85 -7.18 24.65
C ARG A 218 12.49 -6.03 25.60
N ALA A 219 11.32 -5.40 25.46
CA ALA A 219 10.84 -4.30 26.31
C ALA A 219 9.77 -4.72 27.33
N ARG A 220 9.52 -6.02 27.51
CA ARG A 220 8.39 -6.52 28.30
C ARG A 220 8.50 -6.20 29.78
N ILE A 221 7.33 -5.98 30.39
CA ILE A 221 7.13 -5.93 31.83
C ILE A 221 6.43 -7.21 32.32
N VAL A 222 6.86 -7.73 33.46
CA VAL A 222 6.27 -8.89 34.14
C VAL A 222 5.77 -8.50 35.51
N ARG A 223 4.86 -9.29 36.09
CA ARG A 223 4.35 -9.01 37.43
C ARG A 223 5.50 -8.97 38.44
N ALA A 224 5.50 -7.95 39.30
CA ALA A 224 6.47 -7.89 40.38
C ALA A 224 6.24 -9.05 41.37
N PRO A 225 7.30 -9.77 41.78
CA PRO A 225 7.17 -10.96 42.61
C PRO A 225 6.53 -10.65 43.96
N LEU A 226 5.75 -11.60 44.49
CA LEU A 226 5.11 -11.53 45.82
C LEU A 226 4.14 -10.35 46.04
N THR A 227 3.71 -9.68 44.96
CA THR A 227 2.71 -8.59 45.02
C THR A 227 1.27 -9.11 44.94
N VAL A 228 0.30 -8.27 45.35
CA VAL A 228 -1.13 -8.59 45.27
C VAL A 228 -1.65 -8.29 43.87
N ASN A 229 -2.31 -9.27 43.29
CA ASN A 229 -2.99 -9.16 42.02
C ASN A 229 -4.46 -8.80 42.24
N HIS A 230 -4.83 -7.58 41.90
CA HIS A 230 -6.17 -6.98 42.02
C HIS A 230 -7.03 -7.15 40.77
N LYS A 231 -6.55 -7.88 39.75
CA LYS A 231 -7.28 -8.08 38.49
C LYS A 231 -8.45 -9.07 38.58
N TYR A 232 -8.59 -9.79 39.68
CA TYR A 232 -9.58 -10.87 39.85
C TYR A 232 -10.82 -10.46 40.64
N LYS A 233 -11.89 -11.23 40.43
CA LYS A 233 -13.17 -11.10 41.14
C LYS A 233 -13.61 -12.45 41.71
N ALA A 234 -14.39 -12.44 42.77
CA ALA A 234 -15.14 -13.61 43.23
C ALA A 234 -16.34 -13.88 42.29
N PRO A 235 -16.96 -15.07 42.33
CA PRO A 235 -18.14 -15.40 41.51
C PRO A 235 -19.32 -14.41 41.67
N ASN A 236 -19.44 -13.76 42.83
CA ASN A 236 -20.44 -12.74 43.10
C ASN A 236 -20.07 -11.33 42.55
N GLY A 237 -18.96 -11.21 41.81
CA GLY A 237 -18.48 -9.96 41.22
C GLY A 237 -17.66 -9.05 42.14
N ALA A 238 -17.50 -9.39 43.43
CA ALA A 238 -16.66 -8.63 44.35
C ALA A 238 -15.17 -8.71 43.96
N ARG A 239 -14.42 -7.62 44.09
CA ARG A 239 -12.98 -7.63 43.81
C ARG A 239 -12.24 -8.52 44.81
N VAL A 240 -11.32 -9.35 44.31
CA VAL A 240 -10.48 -10.22 45.12
C VAL A 240 -9.03 -9.93 44.81
N GLY A 241 -8.30 -9.46 45.83
CA GLY A 241 -6.85 -9.29 45.76
C GLY A 241 -6.16 -10.62 46.06
N VAL A 242 -5.48 -11.20 45.07
CA VAL A 242 -4.77 -12.48 45.22
C VAL A 242 -3.28 -12.22 45.45
N LYS A 243 -2.79 -12.51 46.66
CA LYS A 243 -1.37 -12.33 47.01
C LYS A 243 -0.51 -13.38 46.29
N GLY A 244 0.49 -12.94 45.53
CA GLY A 244 1.49 -13.83 44.95
C GLY A 244 2.29 -14.56 46.02
N ARG A 245 2.70 -15.79 45.72
CA ARG A 245 3.39 -16.68 46.68
C ARG A 245 4.63 -17.30 46.02
N LEU A 246 5.65 -17.62 46.81
CA LEU A 246 6.74 -18.46 46.34
C LEU A 246 6.27 -19.92 46.32
N ILE A 247 6.44 -20.61 45.20
CA ILE A 247 6.23 -22.05 45.07
C ILE A 247 7.54 -22.77 45.36
N GLU A 248 8.62 -22.37 44.70
CA GLU A 248 9.94 -23.00 44.85
C GLU A 248 11.06 -21.98 44.64
N PHE A 249 12.15 -22.13 45.41
CA PHE A 249 13.40 -21.41 45.22
C PHE A 249 14.52 -22.42 45.01
N ASN A 250 15.27 -22.25 43.93
CA ASN A 250 16.45 -23.05 43.63
C ASN A 250 17.66 -22.14 43.68
N ASP A 251 18.68 -22.46 44.48
CA ASP A 251 19.89 -21.65 44.55
C ASP A 251 20.85 -21.93 43.38
N VAL A 252 20.32 -21.73 42.17
CA VAL A 252 21.03 -21.89 40.91
C VAL A 252 20.92 -20.60 40.10
N ARG A 253 21.94 -20.35 39.29
CA ARG A 253 21.94 -19.35 38.23
C ARG A 253 22.45 -20.05 36.98
N VAL A 254 21.69 -19.94 35.91
CA VAL A 254 21.92 -20.69 34.67
C VAL A 254 22.00 -19.72 33.52
N SER A 255 22.90 -19.98 32.56
CA SER A 255 22.94 -19.15 31.36
C SER A 255 21.63 -19.29 30.61
N LEU A 256 21.03 -18.17 30.22
CA LEU A 256 19.78 -18.14 29.46
C LEU A 256 19.98 -18.79 28.10
N SER A 257 21.13 -18.54 27.45
CA SER A 257 21.51 -19.22 26.21
C SER A 257 21.57 -20.75 26.39
N GLU A 258 22.17 -21.23 27.49
CA GLU A 258 22.26 -22.66 27.81
C GLU A 258 20.88 -23.28 28.07
N VAL A 259 19.98 -22.56 28.75
CA VAL A 259 18.58 -22.98 28.95
C VAL A 259 17.91 -23.22 27.60
N LEU A 260 18.06 -22.28 26.66
CA LEU A 260 17.46 -22.40 25.33
C LEU A 260 18.10 -23.51 24.49
N ASP A 261 19.43 -23.66 24.54
CA ASP A 261 20.14 -24.74 23.85
C ASP A 261 19.62 -26.12 24.28
N LYS A 262 19.48 -26.32 25.60
CA LYS A 262 19.01 -27.58 26.17
C LYS A 262 17.54 -27.85 25.87
N LEU A 263 16.68 -26.83 25.91
CA LEU A 263 15.27 -26.98 25.52
C LEU A 263 15.12 -27.28 24.01
N GLU A 264 15.96 -26.70 23.16
CA GLU A 264 15.95 -26.96 21.72
C GLU A 264 16.41 -28.39 21.39
N VAL A 265 17.47 -28.87 22.04
CA VAL A 265 17.91 -30.27 21.92
C VAL A 265 16.81 -31.21 22.41
N TYR A 266 16.22 -30.94 23.58
CA TYR A 266 15.13 -31.74 24.13
C TYR A 266 13.92 -31.80 23.17
N ALA A 267 13.53 -30.66 22.59
CA ALA A 267 12.43 -30.61 21.63
C ALA A 267 12.69 -31.49 20.40
N LYS A 268 13.93 -31.44 19.87
CA LYS A 268 14.35 -32.26 18.74
C LYS A 268 14.32 -33.75 19.06
N GLU A 269 14.82 -34.15 20.23
CA GLU A 269 14.82 -35.55 20.68
C GLU A 269 13.41 -36.11 20.91
N ARG A 270 12.49 -35.26 21.38
CA ARG A 270 11.10 -35.64 21.67
C ARG A 270 10.12 -35.41 20.51
N GLY A 271 10.61 -34.94 19.36
CA GLY A 271 9.78 -34.63 18.20
C GLY A 271 8.77 -33.49 18.43
N ILE A 272 9.03 -32.61 19.40
CA ILE A 272 8.22 -31.42 19.65
C ILE A 272 8.52 -30.43 18.54
N GLN A 273 7.49 -30.05 17.78
CA GLN A 273 7.63 -29.03 16.75
C GLN A 273 7.90 -27.67 17.42
N LEU A 274 9.12 -27.19 17.25
CA LEU A 274 9.45 -25.81 17.56
C LEU A 274 8.84 -24.92 16.47
N GLY A 275 8.14 -23.86 16.88
CA GLY A 275 7.79 -22.78 15.98
C GLY A 275 9.09 -22.19 15.43
N GLY A 276 9.28 -22.25 14.11
CA GLY A 276 10.26 -21.40 13.46
C GLY A 276 10.00 -19.96 13.90
N GLN A 277 11.06 -19.22 14.26
CA GLN A 277 11.03 -17.85 14.78
C GLN A 277 9.70 -17.15 14.49
N GLU A 278 8.83 -17.07 15.51
CA GLU A 278 7.50 -16.51 15.32
C GLU A 278 7.65 -15.03 15.01
N LYS A 279 7.37 -14.71 13.74
CA LYS A 279 7.04 -13.43 13.14
C LYS A 279 6.96 -12.27 14.13
N VAL A 280 7.86 -11.32 13.97
CA VAL A 280 7.56 -9.90 14.20
C VAL A 280 6.25 -9.61 13.47
N ARG A 281 5.13 -9.57 14.20
CA ARG A 281 3.88 -8.98 13.73
C ARG A 281 4.15 -7.50 13.52
N GLY A 282 4.27 -7.13 12.26
CA GLY A 282 4.49 -5.76 11.80
C GLY A 282 4.77 -5.76 10.31
N GLY A 283 3.98 -6.53 9.58
CA GLY A 283 4.12 -6.73 8.15
C GLY A 283 3.46 -8.04 7.79
N ARG A 284 2.36 -7.99 7.06
CA ARG A 284 2.09 -9.04 6.09
C ARG A 284 3.34 -9.18 5.25
N GLY A 285 4.21 -10.12 5.60
CA GLY A 285 4.99 -10.81 4.59
C GLY A 285 3.96 -11.52 3.73
N PHE A 286 3.42 -10.79 2.76
CA PHE A 286 2.81 -11.37 1.58
C PHE A 286 3.84 -12.37 1.07
N VAL A 287 3.69 -13.66 1.38
CA VAL A 287 4.54 -14.71 0.78
C VAL A 287 4.02 -14.88 -0.64
N ASN A 288 4.29 -13.87 -1.46
CA ASN A 288 3.88 -13.82 -2.84
C ASN A 288 5.13 -13.60 -3.67
N VAL A 289 5.61 -14.73 -4.15
CA VAL A 289 6.83 -14.87 -4.94
C VAL A 289 6.67 -14.14 -6.27
N ARG A 290 7.75 -13.48 -6.69
CA ARG A 290 7.78 -12.60 -7.86
C ARG A 290 7.76 -13.38 -9.17
N TYR A 291 8.31 -14.58 -9.14
CA TYR A 291 8.35 -15.52 -10.25
C TYR A 291 7.58 -16.78 -9.88
N VAL A 292 6.67 -17.20 -10.75
CA VAL A 292 5.93 -18.45 -10.58
C VAL A 292 6.47 -19.45 -11.59
N VAL A 293 7.21 -20.42 -11.08
CA VAL A 293 7.82 -21.51 -11.84
C VAL A 293 6.95 -22.75 -11.65
N LYS A 294 6.45 -23.31 -12.75
CA LYS A 294 5.75 -24.61 -12.69
C LYS A 294 6.76 -25.74 -12.66
N LYS A 295 6.36 -26.91 -12.13
CA LYS A 295 7.26 -28.06 -12.01
C LYS A 295 7.78 -28.54 -13.37
N GLU A 296 6.92 -28.51 -14.39
CA GLU A 296 7.27 -28.84 -15.78
C GLU A 296 8.24 -27.84 -16.43
N GLU A 297 8.49 -26.68 -15.82
CA GLU A 297 9.36 -25.63 -16.34
C GLU A 297 10.71 -25.54 -15.58
N LEU A 298 10.93 -26.39 -14.57
CA LEU A 298 12.14 -26.42 -13.75
C LEU A 298 13.42 -26.62 -14.58
N GLU A 299 13.38 -27.52 -15.56
CA GLU A 299 14.51 -27.80 -16.44
C GLU A 299 14.85 -26.57 -17.32
N THR A 300 13.82 -25.92 -17.88
CA THR A 300 13.99 -24.69 -18.66
C THR A 300 14.63 -23.58 -17.82
N LEU A 301 14.16 -23.39 -16.59
CA LEU A 301 14.77 -22.43 -15.67
C LEU A 301 16.22 -22.80 -15.36
N ALA A 302 16.52 -24.07 -15.10
CA ALA A 302 17.88 -24.53 -14.80
C ALA A 302 18.85 -24.25 -15.95
N LEU A 303 18.44 -24.53 -17.18
CA LEU A 303 19.25 -24.29 -18.37
C LEU A 303 19.51 -22.79 -18.58
N ASN A 304 18.46 -21.96 -18.49
CA ASN A 304 18.60 -20.52 -18.59
C ASN A 304 19.52 -19.95 -17.50
N LEU A 305 19.35 -20.43 -16.27
CA LEU A 305 20.16 -19.99 -15.12
C LEU A 305 21.62 -20.39 -15.31
N ALA A 306 21.89 -21.63 -15.75
CA ALA A 306 23.25 -22.07 -16.02
C ALA A 306 23.90 -21.24 -17.14
N ASP A 307 23.23 -21.06 -18.27
CA ASP A 307 23.78 -20.35 -19.43
C ASP A 307 24.12 -18.88 -19.12
N GLU A 308 23.25 -18.18 -18.39
CA GLU A 308 23.48 -16.80 -17.92
C GLU A 308 24.61 -16.71 -16.88
N LEU A 309 24.85 -17.76 -16.09
CA LEU A 309 25.81 -17.75 -14.98
C LEU A 309 27.21 -18.25 -15.33
N ILE A 310 27.37 -19.06 -16.40
CA ILE A 310 28.69 -19.58 -16.84
C ILE A 310 29.79 -18.50 -16.89
N PRO A 311 29.57 -17.30 -17.49
CA PRO A 311 30.61 -16.27 -17.56
C PRO A 311 31.08 -15.81 -16.17
N TRP A 312 30.15 -15.76 -15.20
CA TRP A 312 30.41 -15.29 -13.84
C TRP A 312 31.15 -16.33 -13.02
N PHE A 313 30.80 -17.61 -13.15
CA PHE A 313 31.55 -18.69 -12.51
C PHE A 313 33.01 -18.72 -12.99
N LYS A 314 33.25 -18.57 -14.29
CA LYS A 314 34.61 -18.50 -14.85
C LYS A 314 35.39 -17.30 -14.32
N LYS A 315 34.81 -16.09 -14.39
CA LYS A 315 35.43 -14.85 -13.87
C LYS A 315 35.77 -14.95 -12.38
N VAL A 316 34.86 -15.49 -11.57
CA VAL A 316 35.08 -15.64 -10.12
C VAL A 316 36.23 -16.61 -9.85
N LYS A 317 36.32 -17.73 -10.57
CA LYS A 317 37.43 -18.69 -10.43
C LYS A 317 38.77 -18.07 -10.82
N GLU A 318 38.82 -17.39 -11.97
CA GLU A 318 40.04 -16.73 -12.48
C GLU A 318 40.61 -15.69 -11.50
N ARG A 319 39.75 -15.06 -10.70
CA ARG A 319 40.12 -14.07 -9.69
C ARG A 319 40.31 -14.66 -8.28
N GLY A 320 40.29 -15.98 -8.12
CA GLY A 320 40.47 -16.66 -6.84
C GLY A 320 39.27 -16.53 -5.88
N GLY A 321 38.10 -16.15 -6.38
CA GLY A 321 36.87 -16.10 -5.60
C GLY A 321 36.22 -17.48 -5.41
N SER A 322 35.41 -17.62 -4.36
CA SER A 322 34.76 -18.89 -4.03
C SER A 322 33.39 -19.03 -4.70
N TRP A 323 33.20 -20.09 -5.49
CA TRP A 323 31.92 -20.46 -6.08
C TRP A 323 30.82 -20.71 -5.05
N HIS A 324 31.17 -21.15 -3.84
CA HIS A 324 30.22 -21.27 -2.74
C HIS A 324 29.53 -19.93 -2.42
N HIS A 325 30.26 -18.83 -2.36
CA HIS A 325 29.68 -17.52 -2.06
C HIS A 325 28.80 -17.00 -3.21
N LEU A 326 29.19 -17.30 -4.46
CA LEU A 326 28.38 -16.97 -5.64
C LEU A 326 27.05 -17.73 -5.62
N VAL A 327 27.09 -19.04 -5.37
CA VAL A 327 25.91 -19.91 -5.28
C VAL A 327 25.02 -19.56 -4.10
N ASN A 328 25.60 -19.16 -2.96
CA ASN A 328 24.83 -18.70 -1.81
C ASN A 328 24.00 -17.45 -2.15
N ALA A 329 24.62 -16.44 -2.76
CA ALA A 329 23.94 -15.21 -3.14
C ALA A 329 22.85 -15.46 -4.20
N ILE A 330 23.15 -16.25 -5.23
CA ILE A 330 22.18 -16.57 -6.29
C ILE A 330 21.04 -17.43 -5.74
N GLY A 331 21.37 -18.45 -4.95
CA GLY A 331 20.40 -19.27 -4.22
C GLY A 331 19.49 -18.41 -3.36
N ALA A 332 20.04 -17.42 -2.66
CA ALA A 332 19.27 -16.51 -1.82
C ALA A 332 18.35 -15.60 -2.64
N TYR A 333 18.72 -15.29 -3.88
CA TYR A 333 17.87 -14.57 -4.82
C TYR A 333 16.71 -15.45 -5.29
N VAL A 334 17.00 -16.66 -5.76
CA VAL A 334 16.01 -17.62 -6.29
C VAL A 334 15.00 -18.00 -5.21
N VAL A 335 15.47 -18.35 -4.01
CA VAL A 335 14.61 -18.73 -2.88
C VAL A 335 13.68 -17.59 -2.47
N ARG A 336 14.16 -16.35 -2.43
CA ARG A 336 13.33 -15.18 -2.04
C ARG A 336 12.25 -14.82 -3.06
N ASN A 337 12.48 -15.11 -4.33
CA ASN A 337 11.69 -14.57 -5.41
C ASN A 337 10.85 -15.62 -6.16
N THR A 338 10.98 -16.91 -5.86
CA THR A 338 10.28 -18.00 -6.56
C THR A 338 9.40 -18.84 -5.62
N ASN A 339 8.35 -19.48 -6.14
CA ASN A 339 7.49 -20.43 -5.41
C ASN A 339 8.12 -21.81 -5.18
N LEU A 340 9.43 -21.96 -5.41
CA LEU A 340 10.08 -23.26 -5.39
C LEU A 340 10.25 -23.77 -3.95
N SER A 341 9.86 -25.02 -3.71
CA SER A 341 10.11 -25.71 -2.45
C SER A 341 11.56 -26.15 -2.34
N LEU A 342 11.99 -26.56 -1.14
CA LEU A 342 13.32 -27.17 -0.98
C LEU A 342 13.50 -28.39 -1.91
N GLU A 343 12.47 -29.21 -2.05
CA GLU A 343 12.49 -30.37 -2.95
C GLU A 343 12.69 -29.95 -4.41
N ASP A 344 12.02 -28.88 -4.86
CA ASP A 344 12.18 -28.37 -6.22
C ASP A 344 13.59 -27.78 -6.46
N LEU A 345 14.23 -27.24 -5.41
CA LEU A 345 15.55 -26.62 -5.50
C LEU A 345 16.70 -27.64 -5.52
N ILE A 346 16.65 -28.66 -4.66
CA ILE A 346 17.79 -29.58 -4.44
C ILE A 346 17.48 -31.07 -4.65
N GLY A 347 16.26 -31.40 -5.07
CA GLY A 347 15.83 -32.77 -5.34
C GLY A 347 15.52 -33.59 -4.08
N LYS A 348 14.99 -34.80 -4.29
CA LYS A 348 14.59 -35.73 -3.23
C LYS A 348 14.74 -37.18 -3.63
N ASP A 349 15.30 -37.98 -2.72
CA ASP A 349 15.30 -39.44 -2.81
C ASP A 349 13.95 -39.99 -2.33
N ASN A 350 13.32 -40.81 -3.16
CA ASN A 350 12.07 -41.49 -2.83
C ASN A 350 12.34 -42.83 -2.14
N PRO A 351 11.42 -43.30 -1.28
CA PRO A 351 11.55 -44.60 -0.61
C PRO A 351 11.60 -45.81 -1.55
N ASP A 352 11.13 -45.65 -2.80
CA ASP A 352 11.15 -46.67 -3.85
C ASP A 352 12.49 -46.75 -4.61
N GLY A 353 13.49 -45.96 -4.20
CA GLY A 353 14.81 -45.91 -4.83
C GLY A 353 14.91 -44.99 -6.05
N THR A 354 13.84 -44.25 -6.39
CA THR A 354 13.88 -43.22 -7.44
C THR A 354 14.36 -41.88 -6.90
N HIS A 355 14.98 -41.05 -7.75
CA HIS A 355 15.47 -39.71 -7.38
C HIS A 355 14.79 -38.65 -8.24
N VAL A 356 14.21 -37.63 -7.59
CA VAL A 356 13.66 -36.44 -8.26
C VAL A 356 14.76 -35.38 -8.31
N VAL A 357 15.23 -35.07 -9.52
CA VAL A 357 16.30 -34.08 -9.76
C VAL A 357 15.78 -32.67 -9.46
N GLY A 358 16.53 -31.90 -8.66
CA GLY A 358 16.22 -30.51 -8.34
C GLY A 358 16.81 -29.50 -9.32
N LEU A 359 16.32 -28.26 -9.29
CA LEU A 359 16.80 -27.13 -10.09
C LEU A 359 18.34 -27.01 -10.07
N TRP A 360 18.93 -26.97 -8.87
CA TRP A 360 20.35 -26.73 -8.70
C TRP A 360 21.22 -27.91 -9.12
N GLU A 361 20.66 -29.11 -9.19
CA GLU A 361 21.38 -30.29 -9.66
C GLU A 361 21.58 -30.22 -11.18
N ILE A 362 20.56 -29.80 -11.91
CA ILE A 362 20.65 -29.56 -13.36
C ILE A 362 21.61 -28.41 -13.65
N VAL A 363 21.50 -27.30 -12.89
CA VAL A 363 22.44 -26.16 -13.01
C VAL A 363 23.87 -26.63 -12.77
N PHE A 364 24.11 -27.42 -11.72
CA PHE A 364 25.43 -27.94 -11.38
C PHE A 364 26.00 -28.82 -12.50
N GLN A 365 25.22 -29.80 -13.00
CA GLN A 365 25.65 -30.67 -14.11
C GLN A 365 26.03 -29.84 -15.33
N ARG A 366 25.22 -28.84 -15.67
CA ARG A 366 25.48 -27.97 -16.81
C ARG A 366 26.73 -27.09 -16.64
N LEU A 367 26.98 -26.59 -15.43
CA LEU A 367 28.21 -25.84 -15.14
C LEU A 367 29.45 -26.74 -15.22
N VAL A 368 29.38 -27.99 -14.76
CA VAL A 368 30.45 -28.98 -14.86
C VAL A 368 30.78 -29.29 -16.33
N GLU A 369 29.76 -29.54 -17.17
CA GLU A 369 29.94 -29.76 -18.62
C GLU A 369 30.68 -28.61 -19.31
N LYS A 370 30.56 -27.39 -18.79
CA LYS A 370 31.13 -26.16 -19.34
C LYS A 370 32.44 -25.73 -18.66
N SER A 371 33.01 -26.61 -17.84
CA SER A 371 34.21 -26.37 -17.03
C SER A 371 34.08 -25.14 -16.10
N ALA A 372 32.87 -24.86 -15.64
CA ALA A 372 32.54 -23.72 -14.78
C ALA A 372 32.22 -24.16 -13.33
N GLU A 373 32.37 -25.45 -13.00
CA GLU A 373 32.19 -26.01 -11.66
C GLU A 373 32.98 -27.32 -11.54
N ASP A 374 33.31 -27.76 -10.32
CA ASP A 374 34.05 -28.99 -10.08
C ASP A 374 33.11 -30.19 -9.88
N PRO A 375 33.28 -31.34 -10.60
CA PRO A 375 32.33 -32.46 -10.58
C PRO A 375 32.04 -33.07 -9.20
N GLY A 376 32.98 -32.96 -8.26
CA GLY A 376 32.85 -33.53 -6.91
C GLY A 376 32.14 -32.63 -5.90
N ASP A 377 31.80 -31.39 -6.24
CA ASP A 377 31.39 -30.38 -5.25
C ASP A 377 29.86 -30.28 -5.05
N TRP A 378 29.08 -31.19 -5.66
CA TRP A 378 27.61 -31.16 -5.58
C TRP A 378 27.09 -31.16 -4.15
N VAL A 379 27.67 -31.98 -3.27
CA VAL A 379 27.24 -32.08 -1.85
C VAL A 379 27.34 -30.73 -1.14
N ASN A 380 28.42 -29.98 -1.40
CA ASN A 380 28.61 -28.66 -0.82
C ASN A 380 27.62 -27.64 -1.38
N ARG A 381 27.33 -27.68 -2.68
CA ARG A 381 26.32 -26.81 -3.33
C ARG A 381 24.93 -27.09 -2.80
N ARG A 382 24.54 -28.38 -2.71
CA ARG A 382 23.29 -28.83 -2.11
C ARG A 382 23.10 -28.30 -0.69
N ASN A 383 24.13 -28.43 0.16
CA ASN A 383 24.09 -27.93 1.54
C ASN A 383 23.99 -26.40 1.60
N THR A 384 24.63 -25.70 0.67
CA THR A 384 24.57 -24.22 0.57
C THR A 384 23.14 -23.76 0.27
N ILE A 385 22.48 -24.36 -0.71
CA ILE A 385 21.11 -24.01 -1.08
C ILE A 385 20.12 -24.37 0.03
N LYS A 386 20.33 -25.52 0.69
CA LYS A 386 19.54 -25.92 1.86
C LYS A 386 19.63 -24.90 3.00
N ASP A 387 20.85 -24.48 3.38
CA ASP A 387 21.08 -23.48 4.42
C ASP A 387 20.43 -22.12 4.07
N VAL A 388 20.52 -21.70 2.81
CA VAL A 388 19.85 -20.50 2.32
C VAL A 388 18.32 -20.61 2.43
N TYR A 389 17.74 -21.75 2.05
CA TYR A 389 16.31 -21.99 2.14
C TYR A 389 15.83 -21.98 3.60
N GLU A 390 16.53 -22.68 4.49
CA GLU A 390 16.23 -22.71 5.93
C GLU A 390 16.32 -21.31 6.55
N LYS A 391 17.33 -20.51 6.18
CA LYS A 391 17.46 -19.11 6.60
C LYS A 391 16.30 -18.25 6.09
N HIS A 392 15.86 -18.45 4.85
CA HIS A 392 14.72 -17.73 4.29
C HIS A 392 13.41 -18.06 5.02
N ILE A 393 13.13 -19.34 5.25
CA ILE A 393 11.95 -19.79 5.99
C ILE A 393 11.98 -19.30 7.44
N ALA A 394 13.16 -19.22 8.05
CA ALA A 394 13.35 -18.64 9.38
C ALA A 394 13.25 -17.11 9.43
N GLY A 395 12.99 -16.43 8.30
CA GLY A 395 12.89 -14.97 8.23
C GLY A 395 14.22 -14.24 8.47
N LYS A 396 15.36 -14.93 8.34
CA LYS A 396 16.68 -14.31 8.50
C LYS A 396 16.99 -13.41 7.30
N PRO A 397 17.59 -12.23 7.53
CA PRO A 397 18.01 -11.38 6.45
C PRO A 397 19.08 -12.09 5.62
N LEU A 398 18.78 -12.25 4.34
CA LEU A 398 19.73 -12.74 3.36
C LEU A 398 20.27 -11.51 2.61
N GLY A 399 21.58 -11.32 2.55
CA GLY A 399 22.20 -10.27 1.74
C GLY A 399 22.57 -10.84 0.38
N THR A 400 22.21 -10.17 -0.71
CA THR A 400 22.59 -10.58 -2.09
C THR A 400 23.72 -9.71 -2.59
N ARG A 401 23.49 -8.40 -2.74
CA ARG A 401 24.49 -7.44 -3.23
C ARG A 401 25.63 -7.23 -2.24
N ALA A 402 25.34 -6.87 -0.99
CA ALA A 402 26.39 -6.72 0.02
C ALA A 402 27.18 -8.01 0.28
N TYR A 403 26.54 -9.18 0.15
CA TYR A 403 27.21 -10.48 0.30
C TYR A 403 28.18 -10.75 -0.85
N LEU A 404 27.76 -10.52 -2.10
CA LEU A 404 28.64 -10.61 -3.27
C LEU A 404 29.84 -9.66 -3.14
N LYS A 405 29.61 -8.39 -2.76
CA LYS A 405 30.70 -7.42 -2.55
C LYS A 405 31.67 -7.82 -1.44
N LYS A 406 31.15 -8.39 -0.36
CA LYS A 406 31.95 -8.74 0.82
C LYS A 406 32.85 -9.95 0.57
N TYR A 407 32.36 -10.93 -0.19
CA TYR A 407 32.99 -12.24 -0.28
C TYR A 407 33.53 -12.60 -1.67
N LEU A 408 33.21 -11.83 -2.71
CA LEU A 408 33.73 -12.06 -4.07
C LEU A 408 34.56 -10.86 -4.57
N PRO A 409 35.61 -11.12 -5.38
CA PRO A 409 36.43 -10.08 -6.00
C PRO A 409 35.75 -9.48 -7.25
N VAL A 410 34.63 -8.78 -7.06
CA VAL A 410 33.78 -8.22 -8.12
C VAL A 410 33.48 -6.74 -7.88
N SER A 411 33.35 -5.95 -8.96
CA SER A 411 32.98 -4.53 -8.87
C SER A 411 31.48 -4.34 -8.61
N ASP A 412 31.07 -3.11 -8.28
CA ASP A 412 29.67 -2.75 -8.08
C ASP A 412 28.81 -3.01 -9.32
N GLU A 413 29.35 -2.73 -10.51
CA GLU A 413 28.73 -2.99 -11.80
C GLU A 413 28.62 -4.49 -12.07
N GLU A 414 29.67 -5.26 -11.76
CA GLU A 414 29.67 -6.72 -11.92
C GLU A 414 28.66 -7.39 -10.97
N VAL A 415 28.49 -6.88 -9.75
CA VAL A 415 27.43 -7.38 -8.84
C VAL A 415 26.04 -7.12 -9.41
N VAL A 416 25.82 -5.95 -10.01
CA VAL A 416 24.56 -5.66 -10.69
C VAL A 416 24.35 -6.62 -11.86
N GLU A 417 25.36 -6.85 -12.68
CA GLU A 417 25.26 -7.74 -13.84
C GLU A 417 25.06 -9.23 -13.47
N ILE A 418 25.68 -9.72 -12.38
CA ILE A 418 25.41 -11.07 -11.85
C ILE A 418 23.94 -11.22 -11.49
N LEU A 419 23.37 -10.24 -10.77
CA LEU A 419 21.96 -10.28 -10.39
C LEU A 419 21.04 -10.09 -11.61
N MET A 420 21.43 -9.27 -12.59
CA MET A 420 20.71 -9.13 -13.86
C MET A 420 20.72 -10.44 -14.67
N ALA A 421 21.81 -11.21 -14.65
CA ALA A 421 21.88 -12.52 -15.29
C ALA A 421 20.87 -13.51 -14.69
N VAL A 422 20.78 -13.56 -13.35
CA VAL A 422 19.75 -14.35 -12.63
C VAL A 422 18.35 -13.89 -12.99
N ARG A 423 18.13 -12.57 -13.09
CA ARG A 423 16.85 -11.98 -13.49
C ARG A 423 16.47 -12.32 -14.94
N ARG A 424 17.42 -12.29 -15.88
CA ARG A 424 17.17 -12.68 -17.28
C ARG A 424 16.73 -14.13 -17.37
N ALA A 425 17.35 -15.02 -16.61
CA ALA A 425 16.94 -16.42 -16.52
C ALA A 425 15.53 -16.61 -15.93
N LEU A 426 15.15 -15.78 -14.95
CA LEU A 426 13.84 -15.82 -14.30
C LEU A 426 12.74 -15.04 -15.04
N LEU A 427 13.09 -14.13 -15.96
CA LEU A 427 12.17 -13.24 -16.65
C LEU A 427 10.97 -13.94 -17.31
N PRO A 428 11.11 -15.13 -17.96
CA PRO A 428 9.99 -15.85 -18.54
C PRO A 428 8.92 -16.27 -17.51
N PHE A 429 9.28 -16.35 -16.23
CA PHE A 429 8.43 -16.78 -15.13
C PHE A 429 7.88 -15.60 -14.33
N LEU A 430 8.12 -14.36 -14.77
CA LEU A 430 7.70 -13.16 -14.06
C LEU A 430 6.17 -13.07 -14.02
N LYS A 431 5.64 -12.87 -12.83
CA LYS A 431 4.20 -12.72 -12.63
C LYS A 431 3.75 -11.35 -13.15
N GLU A 432 2.87 -11.34 -14.15
CA GLU A 432 2.32 -10.12 -14.72
C GLU A 432 1.50 -9.37 -13.67
N VAL A 433 1.83 -8.10 -13.41
CA VAL A 433 1.04 -7.22 -12.53
C VAL A 433 0.16 -6.34 -13.41
N LYS A 434 -1.17 -6.49 -13.29
CA LYS A 434 -2.15 -5.70 -14.05
C LYS A 434 -2.69 -4.56 -13.20
N LYS A 435 -2.85 -3.39 -13.82
CA LYS A 435 -3.58 -2.26 -13.22
C LYS A 435 -5.04 -2.65 -13.01
N VAL A 436 -5.59 -2.35 -11.83
CA VAL A 436 -7.02 -2.51 -11.53
C VAL A 436 -7.68 -1.14 -11.76
N ASP A 437 -8.64 -1.05 -12.67
CA ASP A 437 -9.33 0.21 -12.95
C ASP A 437 -10.23 0.61 -11.76
N SER A 438 -9.92 1.73 -11.09
CA SER A 438 -10.70 2.22 -9.93
C SER A 438 -12.13 2.62 -10.27
N SER A 439 -12.43 2.93 -11.53
CA SER A 439 -13.80 3.16 -11.99
C SER A 439 -14.60 1.86 -12.12
N GLY A 440 -13.90 0.71 -12.17
CA GLY A 440 -14.43 -0.64 -12.35
C GLY A 440 -14.76 -1.39 -11.05
N PHE A 441 -14.57 -0.80 -9.86
CA PHE A 441 -14.93 -1.46 -8.61
C PHE A 441 -16.44 -1.68 -8.45
N GLY A 442 -17.33 -1.20 -9.34
CA GLY A 442 -18.75 -1.60 -9.33
C GLY A 442 -19.61 -1.07 -8.16
N VAL A 443 -19.09 -0.17 -7.31
CA VAL A 443 -19.77 0.35 -6.10
C VAL A 443 -20.79 1.46 -6.39
N ALA A 444 -21.57 1.37 -7.46
CA ALA A 444 -22.52 2.43 -7.86
C ALA A 444 -23.77 2.50 -6.94
N PRO A 445 -24.36 3.69 -6.71
CA PRO A 445 -25.61 3.84 -5.96
C PRO A 445 -26.78 3.01 -6.53
N TYR A 446 -27.70 2.61 -5.66
CA TYR A 446 -28.96 1.99 -6.05
C TYR A 446 -29.91 3.04 -6.65
N LYS A 447 -30.71 2.68 -7.67
CA LYS A 447 -31.59 3.64 -8.39
C LYS A 447 -33.04 3.71 -7.86
N LYS A 448 -33.44 2.81 -6.96
CA LYS A 448 -34.83 2.71 -6.46
C LYS A 448 -34.88 2.28 -4.99
N THR A 449 -34.62 1.01 -4.73
CA THR A 449 -34.61 0.40 -3.40
C THR A 449 -33.26 -0.28 -3.18
N ALA A 450 -32.64 -0.02 -2.03
CA ALA A 450 -31.43 -0.72 -1.59
C ALA A 450 -31.78 -1.77 -0.53
N PRO A 451 -30.94 -2.82 -0.40
CA PRO A 451 -31.00 -3.76 0.72
C PRO A 451 -30.98 -3.07 2.08
N ARG A 452 -31.54 -3.74 3.10
CA ARG A 452 -31.54 -3.21 4.48
C ARG A 452 -30.43 -3.80 5.33
N SER A 453 -29.96 -5.01 5.01
CA SER A 453 -28.84 -5.68 5.67
C SER A 453 -27.75 -6.05 4.68
N TRP A 454 -26.55 -6.32 5.20
CA TRP A 454 -25.39 -6.68 4.39
C TRP A 454 -25.56 -8.03 3.69
N ASP A 455 -26.22 -9.00 4.34
CA ASP A 455 -26.45 -10.35 3.80
C ASP A 455 -27.26 -10.34 2.49
N GLU A 456 -28.14 -9.35 2.33
CA GLU A 456 -28.98 -9.14 1.15
C GLU A 456 -28.24 -8.51 -0.05
N VAL A 457 -26.98 -8.07 0.14
CA VAL A 457 -26.16 -7.53 -0.96
C VAL A 457 -25.59 -8.67 -1.80
N ASP A 458 -25.56 -8.51 -3.11
CA ASP A 458 -24.98 -9.49 -4.03
C ASP A 458 -23.46 -9.62 -3.84
N GLU A 459 -22.93 -10.83 -3.96
CA GLU A 459 -21.52 -11.15 -3.70
C GLU A 459 -20.55 -10.34 -4.57
N ASP A 460 -20.91 -10.07 -5.82
CA ASP A 460 -20.10 -9.24 -6.71
C ASP A 460 -19.96 -7.81 -6.17
N ARG A 461 -21.08 -7.19 -5.73
CA ARG A 461 -21.10 -5.87 -5.10
C ARG A 461 -20.45 -5.86 -3.72
N LYS A 462 -20.52 -6.95 -2.95
CA LYS A 462 -19.77 -7.10 -1.68
C LYS A 462 -18.26 -7.07 -1.94
N ARG A 463 -17.78 -7.91 -2.86
CA ARG A 463 -16.36 -7.97 -3.24
C ARG A 463 -15.84 -6.64 -3.81
N ALA A 464 -16.64 -6.02 -4.68
CA ALA A 464 -16.46 -4.66 -5.17
C ALA A 464 -16.27 -3.62 -4.06
N THR A 465 -17.14 -3.66 -3.04
CA THR A 465 -17.09 -2.77 -1.88
C THR A 465 -15.82 -3.02 -1.06
N GLY A 466 -15.43 -4.29 -0.85
CA GLY A 466 -14.17 -4.66 -0.23
C GLY A 466 -12.94 -4.07 -0.93
N ARG A 467 -12.82 -4.28 -2.25
CA ARG A 467 -11.71 -3.73 -3.05
C ARG A 467 -11.66 -2.20 -3.00
N TRP A 468 -12.82 -1.53 -3.01
CA TRP A 468 -12.88 -0.08 -2.87
C TRP A 468 -12.35 0.40 -1.51
N TYR A 469 -12.66 -0.29 -0.41
CA TYR A 469 -12.11 0.05 0.90
C TYR A 469 -10.60 -0.22 0.99
N VAL A 470 -10.12 -1.34 0.44
CA VAL A 470 -8.67 -1.59 0.33
C VAL A 470 -7.98 -0.46 -0.44
N TRP A 471 -8.55 -0.01 -1.56
CA TRP A 471 -8.04 1.13 -2.34
C TRP A 471 -8.04 2.44 -1.54
N LYS A 472 -9.11 2.71 -0.76
CA LYS A 472 -9.16 3.88 0.13
C LYS A 472 -8.13 3.82 1.27
N LEU A 473 -7.72 2.63 1.69
CA LEU A 473 -6.77 2.43 2.79
C LEU A 473 -5.30 2.34 2.34
N ALA A 474 -5.01 2.06 1.07
CA ALA A 474 -3.66 1.78 0.54
C ALA A 474 -2.60 2.85 0.87
N PHE A 475 -3.01 4.11 1.04
CA PHE A 475 -2.12 5.21 1.45
C PHE A 475 -2.67 6.01 2.64
N ASN A 476 -3.56 5.42 3.42
CA ASN A 476 -4.04 6.03 4.66
C ASN A 476 -2.97 5.89 5.76
N THR A 477 -2.63 7.00 6.40
CA THR A 477 -1.56 7.07 7.42
C THR A 477 -2.10 7.12 8.86
N ALA A 478 -3.43 7.03 9.04
CA ALA A 478 -4.04 6.95 10.36
C ALA A 478 -3.77 5.58 11.01
N GLU A 479 -3.40 5.58 12.29
CA GLU A 479 -3.17 4.36 13.07
C GLU A 479 -4.50 3.69 13.45
N TYR A 480 -5.49 4.50 13.84
CA TYR A 480 -6.85 4.06 14.17
C TYR A 480 -7.87 4.78 13.30
N LEU A 481 -8.95 4.08 12.98
CA LEU A 481 -10.10 4.59 12.22
C LEU A 481 -11.37 4.28 13.00
N PHE A 482 -12.24 5.27 13.17
CA PHE A 482 -13.58 5.05 13.72
C PHE A 482 -14.50 4.49 12.64
N THR A 483 -15.19 3.39 12.94
CA THR A 483 -15.98 2.64 11.94
C THR A 483 -17.15 3.43 11.36
N ASP A 484 -17.71 4.36 12.13
CA ASP A 484 -18.75 5.31 11.71
C ASP A 484 -18.20 6.45 10.83
N GLU A 485 -16.91 6.77 10.94
CA GLU A 485 -16.24 7.80 10.14
C GLU A 485 -15.63 7.27 8.82
N LEU A 486 -15.69 5.95 8.59
CA LEU A 486 -15.14 5.36 7.36
C LEU A 486 -15.77 5.99 6.09
N PRO A 487 -15.00 6.22 5.02
CA PRO A 487 -15.52 6.73 3.76
C PRO A 487 -16.67 5.87 3.23
N LYS A 488 -17.80 6.48 2.84
CA LYS A 488 -18.97 5.72 2.37
C LYS A 488 -18.88 5.42 0.88
N ALA A 489 -18.77 4.14 0.51
CA ALA A 489 -18.85 3.68 -0.87
C ALA A 489 -20.25 3.96 -1.47
N GLY A 490 -20.33 4.05 -2.80
CA GLY A 490 -21.61 4.28 -3.50
C GLY A 490 -22.65 3.18 -3.25
N THR A 491 -22.22 1.96 -2.89
CA THR A 491 -23.07 0.84 -2.42
C THR A 491 -24.05 1.25 -1.32
N PHE A 492 -23.70 2.22 -0.48
CA PHE A 492 -24.53 2.67 0.65
C PHE A 492 -25.44 3.85 0.30
N TYR A 493 -25.58 4.19 -0.99
CA TYR A 493 -26.40 5.31 -1.43
C TYR A 493 -27.54 4.87 -2.36
N ILE A 494 -28.63 5.64 -2.32
CA ILE A 494 -29.79 5.50 -3.19
C ILE A 494 -29.99 6.82 -3.94
N ASP A 495 -29.92 6.76 -5.26
CA ASP A 495 -30.20 7.88 -6.16
C ASP A 495 -31.67 7.80 -6.59
N VAL A 496 -32.48 8.78 -6.14
CA VAL A 496 -33.92 8.87 -6.45
C VAL A 496 -34.16 10.10 -7.32
N TRP A 497 -34.83 9.92 -8.45
CA TRP A 497 -35.24 11.02 -9.31
C TRP A 497 -36.47 11.69 -8.73
N MET A 498 -36.34 12.98 -8.41
CA MET A 498 -37.40 13.83 -7.89
C MET A 498 -37.93 14.69 -9.04
N LYS A 499 -39.24 14.90 -9.05
CA LYS A 499 -39.92 15.72 -10.05
C LYS A 499 -40.69 16.81 -9.34
N GLU A 500 -40.24 18.06 -9.48
CA GLU A 500 -40.95 19.23 -8.95
C GLU A 500 -41.29 20.14 -10.13
N GLY A 501 -42.57 20.14 -10.53
CA GLY A 501 -43.03 20.79 -11.76
C GLY A 501 -42.38 20.21 -13.02
N LYS A 502 -41.70 21.04 -13.82
CA LYS A 502 -40.99 20.64 -15.06
C LYS A 502 -39.51 20.27 -14.86
N ARG A 503 -38.97 20.44 -13.65
CA ARG A 503 -37.58 20.13 -13.35
C ARG A 503 -37.48 18.73 -12.76
N GLU A 504 -36.65 17.90 -13.37
CA GLU A 504 -36.21 16.62 -12.82
C GLU A 504 -34.80 16.79 -12.27
N TRP A 505 -34.59 16.38 -11.01
CA TRP A 505 -33.25 16.31 -10.41
C TRP A 505 -33.08 15.04 -9.60
N MET A 506 -31.84 14.57 -9.51
CA MET A 506 -31.49 13.40 -8.73
C MET A 506 -31.18 13.82 -7.29
N LYS A 507 -31.85 13.21 -6.31
CA LYS A 507 -31.50 13.34 -4.90
C LYS A 507 -30.87 12.04 -4.40
N ARG A 508 -29.71 12.16 -3.76
CA ARG A 508 -28.95 11.05 -3.18
C ARG A 508 -29.25 10.91 -1.69
N PHE A 509 -29.59 9.70 -1.25
CA PHE A 509 -29.88 9.35 0.14
C PHE A 509 -28.89 8.32 0.65
N PHE A 510 -28.39 8.49 1.87
CA PHE A 510 -27.51 7.53 2.53
C PHE A 510 -28.33 6.47 3.28
N ASN A 511 -28.01 5.20 3.08
CA ASN A 511 -28.64 4.07 3.77
C ASN A 511 -27.79 3.68 4.99
N GLU A 512 -28.06 4.34 6.11
CA GLU A 512 -27.33 4.13 7.37
C GLU A 512 -27.50 2.71 7.92
N ALA A 513 -28.69 2.12 7.79
CA ALA A 513 -28.94 0.75 8.26
C ALA A 513 -28.07 -0.28 7.54
N LEU A 514 -27.97 -0.17 6.20
CA LEU A 514 -27.10 -1.04 5.41
C LEU A 514 -25.61 -0.82 5.75
N PHE A 515 -25.20 0.43 5.94
CA PHE A 515 -23.82 0.73 6.33
C PHE A 515 -23.48 0.17 7.71
N ARG A 516 -24.40 0.28 8.68
CA ARG A 516 -24.23 -0.29 10.01
C ARG A 516 -24.13 -1.82 9.98
N SER A 517 -25.02 -2.48 9.23
CA SER A 517 -24.97 -3.94 9.04
C SER A 517 -23.68 -4.39 8.34
N PHE A 518 -23.13 -3.60 7.40
CA PHE A 518 -21.81 -3.87 6.82
C PHE A 518 -20.69 -3.85 7.87
N ILE A 519 -20.70 -2.89 8.80
CA ILE A 519 -19.69 -2.79 9.87
C ILE A 519 -19.86 -3.92 10.89
N GLU A 520 -21.07 -4.12 11.39
CA GLU A 520 -21.37 -5.06 12.47
C GLU A 520 -21.36 -6.52 11.96
N ASP A 521 -22.14 -6.83 10.93
CA ASP A 521 -22.33 -8.20 10.43
C ASP A 521 -21.28 -8.56 9.37
N GLY A 522 -20.94 -7.62 8.48
CA GLY A 522 -19.99 -7.85 7.39
C GLY A 522 -18.54 -7.91 7.85
N LEU A 523 -18.09 -6.94 8.65
CA LEU A 523 -16.71 -6.87 9.13
C LEU A 523 -16.51 -7.47 10.52
N GLY A 524 -17.56 -7.57 11.34
CA GLY A 524 -17.48 -8.08 12.71
C GLY A 524 -17.04 -7.03 13.74
N TYR A 525 -17.13 -5.73 13.40
CA TYR A 525 -16.74 -4.65 14.30
C TYR A 525 -17.94 -3.95 14.91
N LYS A 526 -17.77 -3.38 16.09
CA LYS A 526 -18.81 -2.53 16.69
C LYS A 526 -18.88 -1.19 15.95
N TYR A 527 -20.08 -0.76 15.59
CA TYR A 527 -20.31 0.57 14.99
C TYR A 527 -19.89 1.69 15.96
N GLY A 528 -19.11 2.66 15.45
CA GLY A 528 -18.55 3.78 16.22
C GLY A 528 -17.32 3.45 17.06
N ALA A 529 -16.83 2.21 17.02
CA ALA A 529 -15.59 1.83 17.72
C ALA A 529 -14.34 2.19 16.89
N PRO A 530 -13.22 2.54 17.54
CA PRO A 530 -11.94 2.64 16.86
C PRO A 530 -11.44 1.24 16.51
N VAL A 531 -10.92 1.09 15.29
CA VAL A 531 -10.29 -0.14 14.79
C VAL A 531 -8.90 0.21 14.29
N GLU A 532 -7.93 -0.66 14.53
CA GLU A 532 -6.58 -0.48 14.04
C GLU A 532 -6.57 -0.60 12.51
N ARG A 533 -5.93 0.33 11.80
CA ARG A 533 -5.98 0.38 10.33
C ARG A 533 -5.48 -0.91 9.70
N GLU A 534 -4.43 -1.49 10.26
CA GLU A 534 -3.86 -2.75 9.80
C GLU A 534 -4.87 -3.87 9.96
N GLU A 535 -5.43 -4.06 11.15
CA GLU A 535 -6.49 -5.03 11.43
C GLU A 535 -7.70 -4.89 10.49
N LEU A 536 -8.16 -3.65 10.23
CA LEU A 536 -9.24 -3.39 9.28
C LEU A 536 -8.86 -3.77 7.85
N PHE A 537 -7.67 -3.37 7.40
CA PHE A 537 -7.15 -3.76 6.09
C PHE A 537 -7.07 -5.28 5.98
N GLU A 538 -6.66 -5.94 7.07
CA GLU A 538 -6.51 -7.38 7.06
C GLU A 538 -7.83 -8.09 6.89
N ARG A 539 -8.81 -7.63 7.67
CA ARG A 539 -10.17 -8.13 7.66
C ARG A 539 -10.85 -7.94 6.31
N LEU A 540 -10.63 -6.79 5.66
CA LEU A 540 -11.18 -6.52 4.32
C LEU A 540 -10.65 -7.50 3.27
N VAL A 541 -9.35 -7.81 3.32
CA VAL A 541 -8.73 -8.77 2.38
C VAL A 541 -9.26 -10.18 2.61
N GLU A 542 -9.39 -10.58 3.86
CA GLU A 542 -9.90 -11.90 4.27
C GLU A 542 -11.39 -12.08 3.90
N VAL A 543 -12.25 -11.20 4.41
CA VAL A 543 -13.71 -11.30 4.25
C VAL A 543 -14.14 -11.24 2.79
N PHE A 544 -13.47 -10.44 1.97
CA PHE A 544 -13.82 -10.25 0.56
C PHE A 544 -13.00 -11.11 -0.39
N ASN A 545 -12.16 -12.02 0.13
CA ASN A 545 -11.30 -12.91 -0.64
C ASN A 545 -10.55 -12.17 -1.74
N ILE A 546 -9.91 -11.05 -1.35
CA ILE A 546 -9.13 -10.21 -2.26
C ILE A 546 -7.75 -10.82 -2.35
N THR A 547 -7.31 -11.16 -3.55
CA THR A 547 -6.00 -11.79 -3.70
C THR A 547 -4.88 -10.75 -3.59
N ASP A 548 -3.69 -11.20 -3.26
CA ASP A 548 -2.53 -10.32 -3.16
C ASP A 548 -2.20 -9.62 -4.49
N GLU A 549 -2.46 -10.26 -5.63
CA GLU A 549 -2.31 -9.63 -6.95
C GLU A 549 -3.26 -8.46 -7.12
N GLU A 550 -4.50 -8.62 -6.64
CA GLU A 550 -5.50 -7.57 -6.62
C GLU A 550 -5.08 -6.44 -5.68
N VAL A 551 -4.50 -6.76 -4.52
CA VAL A 551 -3.94 -5.76 -3.61
C VAL A 551 -2.80 -4.99 -4.28
N ARG A 552 -1.86 -5.66 -4.95
CA ARG A 552 -0.77 -5.00 -5.69
C ARG A 552 -1.30 -4.09 -6.79
N GLY A 553 -2.25 -4.57 -7.58
CA GLY A 553 -2.90 -3.78 -8.62
C GLY A 553 -3.69 -2.58 -8.06
N ILE A 554 -4.31 -2.74 -6.87
CA ILE A 554 -4.98 -1.65 -6.14
C ILE A 554 -3.97 -0.60 -5.65
N TYR A 555 -2.81 -1.01 -5.12
CA TYR A 555 -1.75 -0.10 -4.68
C TYR A 555 -1.14 0.68 -5.86
N ILE A 556 -0.94 0.03 -7.01
CA ILE A 556 -0.52 0.70 -8.25
C ILE A 556 -1.57 1.75 -8.65
N ASP A 557 -2.84 1.36 -8.74
CA ASP A 557 -3.89 2.29 -9.16
C ASP A 557 -4.04 3.46 -8.18
N ALA A 558 -3.97 3.21 -6.87
CA ALA A 558 -4.00 4.24 -5.84
C ALA A 558 -2.79 5.17 -5.94
N ALA A 559 -1.58 4.64 -6.16
CA ALA A 559 -0.37 5.43 -6.40
C ALA A 559 -0.52 6.29 -7.65
N LEU A 560 -0.93 5.72 -8.78
CA LEU A 560 -1.13 6.45 -10.03
C LEU A 560 -2.19 7.55 -9.86
N SER A 561 -3.26 7.31 -9.10
CA SER A 561 -4.27 8.32 -8.77
C SER A 561 -3.71 9.52 -8.01
N LEU A 562 -2.74 9.27 -7.12
CA LEU A 562 -2.01 10.31 -6.38
C LEU A 562 -0.96 11.01 -7.26
N LEU A 563 -0.32 10.29 -8.17
CA LEU A 563 0.65 10.84 -9.12
C LEU A 563 0.00 11.60 -10.29
N SER A 564 -1.31 11.40 -10.48
CA SER A 564 -2.12 12.13 -11.44
C SER A 564 -2.44 13.52 -10.90
N PRO A 565 -2.04 14.61 -11.59
CA PRO A 565 -2.47 15.95 -11.23
C PRO A 565 -3.99 16.06 -11.25
N VAL A 566 -4.53 17.02 -10.52
CA VAL A 566 -5.97 17.24 -10.51
C VAL A 566 -6.43 17.71 -11.91
N GLY A 567 -7.50 17.11 -12.43
CA GLY A 567 -8.00 17.39 -13.78
C GLY A 567 -7.18 16.80 -14.93
N MET A 568 -6.14 16.00 -14.66
CA MET A 568 -5.29 15.39 -15.69
C MET A 568 -5.08 13.91 -15.47
N ARG A 569 -4.64 13.21 -16.52
CA ARG A 569 -4.15 11.83 -16.46
C ARG A 569 -2.66 11.79 -16.08
N THR A 570 -2.25 10.72 -15.42
CA THR A 570 -0.84 10.40 -15.18
C THR A 570 -0.11 10.26 -16.53
N PRO A 571 1.09 10.83 -16.70
CA PRO A 571 1.86 10.64 -17.93
C PRO A 571 2.21 9.17 -18.15
N PRO A 572 2.28 8.69 -19.42
CA PRO A 572 2.65 7.31 -19.73
C PRO A 572 4.03 6.92 -19.19
N CYS A 573 5.02 7.82 -19.22
CA CYS A 573 6.35 7.52 -18.67
C CYS A 573 6.29 7.26 -17.16
N ILE A 574 5.48 8.02 -16.42
CA ILE A 574 5.30 7.83 -14.97
C ILE A 574 4.53 6.53 -14.72
N GLU A 575 3.49 6.25 -15.50
CA GLU A 575 2.77 4.97 -15.43
C GLU A 575 3.70 3.79 -15.71
N GLU A 576 4.51 3.88 -16.77
CA GLU A 576 5.51 2.88 -17.13
C GLU A 576 6.55 2.68 -16.03
N PHE A 577 7.08 3.75 -15.42
CA PHE A 577 8.06 3.64 -14.34
C PHE A 577 7.47 2.98 -13.09
N ILE A 578 6.20 3.28 -12.74
CA ILE A 578 5.54 2.63 -11.61
C ILE A 578 5.23 1.16 -11.91
N MET A 579 4.79 0.85 -13.12
CA MET A 579 4.55 -0.53 -13.55
C MET A 579 5.86 -1.34 -13.60
N GLU A 580 6.91 -0.74 -14.15
CA GLU A 580 8.27 -1.29 -14.18
C GLU A 580 8.78 -1.49 -12.77
N PHE A 581 8.64 -0.51 -11.87
CA PHE A 581 9.06 -0.67 -10.48
C PHE A 581 8.28 -1.78 -9.77
N ALA A 582 6.96 -1.85 -9.97
CA ALA A 582 6.11 -2.88 -9.39
C ALA A 582 6.41 -4.31 -9.90
N ALA A 583 6.89 -4.42 -11.14
CA ALA A 583 7.31 -5.68 -11.76
C ALA A 583 8.79 -6.02 -11.43
N ASN A 584 9.66 -5.02 -11.40
CA ASN A 584 11.10 -5.17 -11.34
C ASN A 584 11.69 -5.00 -9.92
N GLY A 585 10.90 -4.53 -8.96
CA GLY A 585 11.30 -4.23 -7.59
C GLY A 585 12.48 -3.26 -7.45
N SER A 586 12.89 -2.66 -8.56
CA SER A 586 14.01 -1.75 -8.70
C SER A 586 13.74 -0.87 -9.92
N LEU A 587 14.39 0.28 -9.94
CA LEU A 587 14.24 1.27 -11.00
C LEU A 587 15.59 1.94 -11.20
N SER A 588 15.97 2.27 -12.44
CA SER A 588 17.25 2.94 -12.70
C SER A 588 17.29 4.32 -12.04
N GLU A 589 18.49 4.78 -11.68
CA GLU A 589 18.66 6.08 -11.00
C GLU A 589 18.01 7.23 -11.77
N ASP A 590 18.17 7.27 -13.09
CA ASP A 590 17.58 8.32 -13.94
C ASP A 590 16.05 8.37 -13.84
N LYS A 591 15.40 7.20 -13.78
CA LYS A 591 13.94 7.08 -13.64
C LYS A 591 13.50 7.45 -12.22
N VAL A 592 14.28 7.09 -11.20
CA VAL A 592 14.04 7.51 -9.80
C VAL A 592 14.17 9.02 -9.65
N ARG A 593 15.19 9.64 -10.24
CA ARG A 593 15.37 11.09 -10.27
C ARG A 593 14.20 11.78 -10.97
N HIS A 594 13.74 11.23 -12.10
CA HIS A 594 12.57 11.74 -12.82
C HIS A 594 11.29 11.64 -11.98
N LEU A 595 11.06 10.51 -11.28
CA LEU A 595 9.95 10.35 -10.35
C LEU A 595 10.04 11.30 -9.15
N ALA A 596 11.23 11.55 -8.61
CA ALA A 596 11.44 12.49 -7.52
C ALA A 596 11.02 13.90 -7.89
N ARG A 597 11.47 14.37 -9.06
CA ARG A 597 11.03 15.65 -9.63
C ARG A 597 9.52 15.67 -9.87
N TRP A 598 8.95 14.59 -10.42
CA TRP A 598 7.51 14.51 -10.70
C TRP A 598 6.68 14.58 -9.42
N ILE A 599 7.05 13.80 -8.41
CA ILE A 599 6.34 13.74 -7.14
C ILE A 599 6.41 15.08 -6.42
N LYS A 600 7.57 15.75 -6.44
CA LYS A 600 7.71 17.08 -5.82
C LYS A 600 6.80 18.12 -6.46
N LEU A 601 6.71 18.12 -7.80
CA LEU A 601 6.03 19.19 -8.53
C LEU A 601 4.55 18.91 -8.81
N TYR A 602 4.14 17.65 -8.94
CA TYR A 602 2.83 17.30 -9.52
C TYR A 602 1.99 16.31 -8.73
N ALA A 603 2.56 15.55 -7.79
CA ALA A 603 1.77 14.57 -7.04
C ALA A 603 0.79 15.27 -6.09
N LYS A 604 -0.41 14.70 -5.93
CA LYS A 604 -1.35 15.08 -4.89
C LYS A 604 -0.73 14.77 -3.52
N PRO A 605 -0.78 15.71 -2.55
CA PRO A 605 -0.37 15.40 -1.19
C PRO A 605 -1.30 14.32 -0.60
N LEU A 606 -0.74 13.41 0.21
CA LEU A 606 -1.56 12.50 1.00
C LEU A 606 -2.43 13.32 1.97
N LYS A 607 -3.72 12.96 2.08
CA LYS A 607 -4.62 13.60 3.04
C LYS A 607 -4.04 13.48 4.45
N HIS A 608 -4.04 14.60 5.17
CA HIS A 608 -3.36 14.75 6.45
C HIS A 608 -3.78 13.68 7.46
N SER A 609 -2.78 13.11 8.15
CA SER A 609 -3.01 12.50 9.46
C SER A 609 -3.25 13.61 10.49
N THR A 610 -3.93 13.29 11.58
CA THR A 610 -4.04 14.15 12.78
C THR A 610 -2.68 14.64 13.28
N THR A 611 -1.61 13.89 13.03
CA THR A 611 -0.22 14.25 13.36
C THR A 611 0.35 15.31 12.41
N THR A 612 0.08 15.21 11.12
CA THR A 612 0.50 16.20 10.11
C THR A 612 -0.19 17.54 10.36
N THR A 613 -1.49 17.55 10.65
CA THR A 613 -2.24 18.76 10.98
C THR A 613 -1.67 19.47 12.22
N LYS A 614 -1.21 18.70 13.22
CA LYS A 614 -0.55 19.25 14.42
C LYS A 614 0.83 19.82 14.13
N LEU A 615 1.62 19.18 13.27
CA LEU A 615 2.96 19.66 12.88
C LEU A 615 2.89 20.91 12.01
N VAL A 616 1.97 20.95 11.06
CA VAL A 616 1.69 22.15 10.25
C VAL A 616 1.15 23.28 11.13
N GLY A 617 0.23 22.98 12.05
CA GLY A 617 -0.26 23.94 13.06
C GLY A 617 0.81 24.41 14.04
N ALA A 618 1.97 23.74 14.10
CA ALA A 618 3.15 24.14 14.87
C ALA A 618 4.26 24.76 14.01
N GLY A 619 3.98 25.10 12.75
CA GLY A 619 4.90 25.82 11.85
C GLY A 619 5.91 24.95 11.09
N TYR A 620 5.81 23.62 11.15
CA TYR A 620 6.70 22.73 10.38
C TYR A 620 6.19 22.57 8.94
N LYS A 621 7.07 22.79 7.95
CA LYS A 621 6.81 22.47 6.54
C LYS A 621 6.90 20.95 6.32
N VAL A 622 5.76 20.25 6.31
CA VAL A 622 5.70 18.81 6.07
C VAL A 622 5.20 18.54 4.64
N ASP A 623 6.07 18.05 3.77
CA ASP A 623 5.68 17.64 2.42
C ASP A 623 5.26 16.16 2.38
N MET A 624 3.94 15.94 2.38
CA MET A 624 3.34 14.59 2.38
C MET A 624 3.44 13.86 1.03
N ARG A 625 3.94 14.51 -0.03
CA ARG A 625 4.10 13.86 -1.34
C ARG A 625 5.22 12.80 -1.31
N MET A 626 6.25 13.00 -0.47
CA MET A 626 7.33 12.02 -0.27
C MET A 626 6.83 10.67 0.28
N ALA A 627 5.73 10.68 1.04
CA ALA A 627 5.16 9.46 1.61
C ALA A 627 4.56 8.54 0.55
N VAL A 628 4.19 9.07 -0.63
CA VAL A 628 3.76 8.25 -1.78
C VAL A 628 4.91 7.36 -2.25
N TRP A 629 6.11 7.93 -2.42
CA TRP A 629 7.30 7.17 -2.81
C TRP A 629 7.73 6.18 -1.71
N ALA A 630 7.72 6.61 -0.45
CA ALA A 630 8.08 5.72 0.66
C ALA A 630 7.18 4.47 0.71
N LYS A 631 5.87 4.62 0.47
CA LYS A 631 4.91 3.52 0.42
C LYS A 631 5.06 2.63 -0.81
N LEU A 632 5.38 3.22 -1.97
CA LEU A 632 5.74 2.46 -3.16
C LEU A 632 7.00 1.62 -2.92
N VAL A 633 8.03 2.20 -2.30
CA VAL A 633 9.27 1.50 -1.96
C VAL A 633 9.03 0.39 -0.94
N GLU A 634 8.29 0.67 0.13
CA GLU A 634 7.91 -0.33 1.15
C GLU A 634 7.20 -1.54 0.52
N PHE A 635 6.37 -1.32 -0.48
CA PHE A 635 5.51 -2.35 -1.04
C PHE A 635 6.08 -3.06 -2.27
N PHE A 636 6.93 -2.39 -3.04
CA PHE A 636 7.47 -2.92 -4.30
C PHE A 636 8.98 -3.12 -4.32
N ALA A 637 9.76 -2.49 -3.44
CA ALA A 637 11.22 -2.67 -3.47
C ALA A 637 11.60 -4.13 -3.24
N GLU A 638 12.62 -4.56 -3.97
CA GLU A 638 13.08 -5.93 -3.98
C GLU A 638 13.67 -6.39 -2.63
N ASP A 639 14.39 -5.49 -1.96
CA ASP A 639 14.96 -5.72 -0.63
C ASP A 639 15.29 -4.40 0.08
N ASP A 640 15.73 -4.47 1.34
CA ASP A 640 16.08 -3.32 2.17
C ASP A 640 17.29 -2.52 1.64
N GLU A 641 18.17 -3.11 0.84
CA GLU A 641 19.32 -2.42 0.23
C GLU A 641 18.86 -1.59 -0.98
N VAL A 642 18.08 -2.20 -1.87
CA VAL A 642 17.44 -1.52 -3.01
C VAL A 642 16.51 -0.42 -2.49
N ALA A 643 15.71 -0.70 -1.46
CA ALA A 643 14.85 0.30 -0.81
C ALA A 643 15.66 1.50 -0.30
N ARG A 644 16.78 1.25 0.40
CA ARG A 644 17.67 2.31 0.89
C ARG A 644 18.24 3.14 -0.24
N GLU A 645 18.68 2.50 -1.33
CA GLU A 645 19.28 3.20 -2.46
C GLU A 645 18.24 4.02 -3.26
N LEU A 646 17.08 3.43 -3.54
CA LEU A 646 15.94 4.13 -4.16
C LEU A 646 15.51 5.34 -3.33
N VAL A 647 15.47 5.21 -1.99
CA VAL A 647 15.14 6.32 -1.09
C VAL A 647 16.25 7.37 -1.06
N ARG A 648 17.52 6.96 -1.11
CA ARG A 648 18.68 7.87 -1.12
C ARG A 648 18.66 8.75 -2.37
N VAL A 649 18.64 8.14 -3.56
CA VAL A 649 18.61 8.84 -4.85
C VAL A 649 17.37 9.73 -4.95
N PHE A 650 16.22 9.20 -4.53
CA PHE A 650 14.98 9.99 -4.51
C PHE A 650 15.09 11.21 -3.60
N LYS A 651 15.57 11.08 -2.36
CA LYS A 651 15.67 12.20 -1.42
C LYS A 651 16.64 13.28 -1.89
N GLU A 652 17.77 12.87 -2.44
CA GLU A 652 18.78 13.76 -3.01
C GLU A 652 18.16 14.62 -4.13
N GLU A 653 17.53 13.97 -5.10
CA GLU A 653 16.90 14.66 -6.22
C GLU A 653 15.65 15.45 -5.81
N TYR A 654 14.83 14.92 -4.90
CA TYR A 654 13.66 15.61 -4.36
C TYR A 654 14.05 16.90 -3.65
N GLY A 655 15.17 16.91 -2.92
CA GLY A 655 15.71 18.14 -2.32
C GLY A 655 16.09 19.16 -3.38
N ALA A 656 16.86 18.74 -4.38
CA ALA A 656 17.44 19.58 -5.44
C ALA A 656 16.45 19.99 -6.55
N ALA A 657 15.31 19.30 -6.69
CA ALA A 657 14.37 19.54 -7.78
C ALA A 657 13.73 20.93 -7.67
N GLU A 658 14.00 21.81 -8.63
CA GLU A 658 13.37 23.13 -8.73
C GLU A 658 12.48 23.19 -9.98
N PRO A 659 11.39 23.97 -9.95
CA PRO A 659 10.65 24.28 -11.17
C PRO A 659 11.55 24.99 -12.20
N PRO A 660 11.40 24.71 -13.52
CA PRO A 660 10.41 23.83 -14.13
C PRO A 660 10.87 22.37 -14.28
N PHE A 661 9.91 21.45 -14.39
CA PHE A 661 10.20 20.06 -14.74
C PHE A 661 10.86 19.98 -16.12
N THR A 662 12.01 19.30 -16.20
CA THR A 662 12.94 19.40 -17.35
C THR A 662 12.45 18.80 -18.67
N CYS A 663 11.24 18.25 -18.74
CA CYS A 663 10.70 17.62 -19.94
C CYS A 663 9.88 18.62 -20.79
N ILE A 664 10.54 19.37 -21.67
CA ILE A 664 9.90 20.32 -22.59
C ILE A 664 9.44 19.58 -23.86
N GLY A 665 8.31 18.88 -23.75
CA GLY A 665 7.64 18.28 -24.91
C GLY A 665 8.32 17.04 -25.54
N THR A 666 7.73 16.58 -26.64
CA THR A 666 7.92 15.25 -27.25
C THR A 666 9.27 14.97 -27.85
N LYS A 667 10.04 16.01 -28.20
CA LYS A 667 11.34 15.87 -28.85
C LYS A 667 12.52 15.83 -27.87
N THR A 668 12.28 16.06 -26.57
CA THR A 668 13.35 16.15 -25.55
C THR A 668 13.20 15.14 -24.40
N CYS A 669 12.12 14.34 -24.39
CA CYS A 669 11.94 13.30 -23.38
C CYS A 669 12.83 12.09 -23.70
N GLN A 670 13.94 11.94 -22.96
CA GLN A 670 14.87 10.81 -23.09
C GLN A 670 14.25 9.42 -22.85
N PHE A 671 13.04 9.37 -22.28
CA PHE A 671 12.35 8.13 -21.92
C PHE A 671 11.20 7.76 -22.87
N TYR A 672 10.94 8.55 -23.92
CA TYR A 672 9.86 8.27 -24.88
C TYR A 672 10.36 8.44 -26.32
N LEU A 673 10.85 7.34 -26.90
CA LEU A 673 11.47 7.29 -28.24
C LEU A 673 10.46 7.05 -29.39
N ASN A 674 9.20 6.76 -29.08
CA ASN A 674 8.16 6.53 -30.09
C ASN A 674 7.51 7.87 -30.48
N GLU A 675 7.42 8.19 -31.77
CA GLU A 675 6.94 9.46 -32.37
C GLU A 675 5.49 9.89 -32.03
N LYS A 676 4.83 9.23 -31.06
CA LYS A 676 3.51 9.65 -30.54
C LYS A 676 3.68 10.72 -29.48
N MET A 677 2.93 11.81 -29.60
CA MET A 677 3.08 12.94 -28.69
C MET A 677 2.79 12.57 -27.22
N CYS A 678 3.57 13.13 -26.28
CA CYS A 678 3.39 12.98 -24.84
C CYS A 678 1.94 13.38 -24.53
N PRO A 679 1.12 12.49 -23.96
CA PRO A 679 -0.31 12.73 -23.86
C PRO A 679 -0.71 13.84 -22.88
N PHE A 680 0.26 14.42 -22.18
CA PHE A 680 0.14 15.68 -21.44
C PHE A 680 -0.18 16.90 -22.36
N ILE A 681 -0.02 16.74 -23.68
CA ILE A 681 -0.15 17.80 -24.67
C ILE A 681 -1.58 17.86 -25.29
N ILE A 682 -2.42 16.82 -25.13
CA ILE A 682 -3.75 16.76 -25.78
C ILE A 682 -4.82 16.24 -24.79
N PRO A 683 -5.70 17.10 -24.24
CA PRO A 683 -6.82 16.69 -23.38
C PRO A 683 -7.94 15.96 -24.16
N LYS A 684 -8.68 15.07 -23.49
CA LYS A 684 -9.86 14.33 -24.02
C LYS A 684 -11.12 15.21 -24.05
N GLU A 685 -12.12 14.78 -24.82
CA GLU A 685 -13.38 15.50 -25.13
C GLU A 685 -14.36 15.78 -23.97
N LYS A 686 -14.08 15.26 -22.76
CA LYS A 686 -14.75 15.63 -21.49
C LYS A 686 -13.80 16.30 -20.49
N GLU A 687 -12.51 16.37 -20.84
CA GLU A 687 -11.49 17.24 -20.24
C GLU A 687 -11.51 18.61 -20.98
N ILE A 688 -12.69 19.03 -21.47
CA ILE A 688 -12.89 20.33 -22.09
C ILE A 688 -12.90 21.36 -20.97
N LEU A 689 -11.76 22.05 -20.86
CA LEU A 689 -11.67 23.47 -20.53
C LEU A 689 -12.77 24.24 -21.29
N ALA A 690 -13.96 24.35 -20.70
CA ALA A 690 -14.81 25.48 -20.98
C ALA A 690 -14.09 26.68 -20.39
N VAL A 691 -13.90 27.72 -21.20
CA VAL A 691 -13.37 29.02 -20.76
C VAL A 691 -14.27 29.55 -19.66
N SER A 692 -13.89 29.22 -18.44
CA SER A 692 -14.37 29.70 -17.18
C SER A 692 -13.18 29.45 -16.26
N LEU A 693 -12.47 30.52 -15.91
CA LEU A 693 -11.36 30.52 -14.95
C LEU A 693 -11.92 30.18 -13.54
N ILE A 694 -12.56 29.02 -13.37
CA ILE A 694 -13.14 28.57 -12.11
C ILE A 694 -12.17 27.63 -11.36
N ASP A 695 -11.06 27.22 -11.97
CA ASP A 695 -10.06 26.44 -11.25
C ASP A 695 -8.67 26.77 -11.81
N VAL A 696 -7.93 27.68 -11.17
CA VAL A 696 -6.46 27.58 -11.22
C VAL A 696 -6.08 26.68 -10.08
N GLN A 697 -6.34 25.40 -10.28
CA GLN A 697 -5.44 24.42 -9.73
C GLN A 697 -4.13 24.58 -10.46
N ARG A 698 -3.21 25.24 -9.75
CA ARG A 698 -1.79 25.36 -10.03
C ARG A 698 -1.28 24.34 -11.07
N HIS A 699 -1.00 24.85 -12.26
CA HIS A 699 0.10 24.31 -13.05
C HIS A 699 1.41 24.73 -12.39
N GLU A 700 1.94 23.93 -11.47
CA GLU A 700 3.34 24.09 -11.07
C GLU A 700 4.22 23.62 -12.24
N SER A 701 4.72 24.62 -12.99
CA SER A 701 5.65 24.58 -14.12
C SER A 701 5.17 24.03 -15.46
N ASP A 702 4.41 24.83 -16.23
CA ASP A 702 4.76 25.08 -17.67
C ASP A 702 3.80 25.97 -18.49
N GLY A 703 2.77 26.56 -17.89
CA GLY A 703 2.07 27.70 -18.50
C GLY A 703 0.58 27.80 -18.24
N LEU A 704 0.03 28.99 -18.50
CA LEU A 704 -1.40 29.26 -18.58
C LEU A 704 -1.91 28.91 -19.98
N VAL A 705 -2.92 28.05 -20.09
CA VAL A 705 -3.56 27.74 -21.38
C VAL A 705 -4.63 28.78 -21.67
N VAL A 706 -4.42 29.59 -22.71
CA VAL A 706 -5.37 30.62 -23.15
C VAL A 706 -6.08 30.12 -24.40
N ILE A 707 -7.39 29.86 -24.28
CA ILE A 707 -8.24 29.54 -25.43
C ILE A 707 -8.70 30.86 -26.03
N VAL A 708 -8.09 31.21 -27.16
CA VAL A 708 -8.56 32.29 -28.03
C VAL A 708 -9.51 31.73 -29.07
N GLY A 709 -10.42 32.58 -29.56
CA GLY A 709 -11.25 32.29 -30.75
C GLY A 709 -10.39 32.04 -31.99
N GLY A 710 -10.99 32.06 -33.19
CA GLY A 710 -10.36 31.66 -34.46
C GLY A 710 -8.98 32.26 -34.80
N ASP A 711 -8.50 31.99 -36.02
CA ASP A 711 -7.12 32.29 -36.41
C ASP A 711 -6.71 33.78 -36.28
N LYS A 712 -7.68 34.71 -36.28
CA LYS A 712 -7.46 36.15 -36.13
C LYS A 712 -7.12 36.55 -34.69
N GLU A 713 -7.78 35.95 -33.71
CA GLU A 713 -7.58 36.16 -32.28
C GLU A 713 -6.25 35.56 -31.82
N VAL A 714 -5.91 34.37 -32.33
CA VAL A 714 -4.59 33.74 -32.17
C VAL A 714 -3.47 34.66 -32.65
N ARG A 715 -3.58 35.18 -33.89
CA ARG A 715 -2.57 36.10 -34.45
C ARG A 715 -2.46 37.42 -33.68
N THR A 716 -3.57 37.91 -33.11
CA THR A 716 -3.60 39.18 -32.35
C THR A 716 -2.96 39.02 -30.97
N PHE A 717 -3.23 37.91 -30.28
CA PHE A 717 -2.56 37.56 -29.03
C PHE A 717 -1.03 37.43 -29.23
N VAL A 718 -0.61 36.65 -30.25
CA VAL A 718 0.81 36.40 -30.56
C VAL A 718 1.55 37.67 -30.97
N LYS A 719 0.90 38.60 -31.69
CA LYS A 719 1.57 39.81 -32.21
C LYS A 719 1.51 41.02 -31.28
N LYS A 720 0.50 41.14 -30.41
CA LYS A 720 0.22 42.40 -29.70
C LYS A 720 -0.02 42.25 -28.20
N GLY A 721 -0.23 41.06 -27.64
CA GLY A 721 -0.48 40.86 -26.20
C GLY A 721 -1.77 41.49 -25.63
N ASN A 722 -2.58 42.19 -26.46
CA ASN A 722 -3.68 43.08 -26.05
C ASN A 722 -5.03 42.40 -25.80
N VAL A 723 -5.06 41.12 -25.40
CA VAL A 723 -6.34 40.50 -24.99
C VAL A 723 -6.58 40.86 -23.53
N GLU A 724 -7.78 41.37 -23.18
CA GLU A 724 -8.08 41.73 -21.77
C GLU A 724 -7.90 40.50 -20.84
N TRP A 725 -6.93 40.56 -19.93
CA TRP A 725 -6.61 39.51 -18.94
C TRP A 725 -7.52 39.63 -17.71
N VAL A 726 -8.79 39.30 -17.88
CA VAL A 726 -9.81 39.44 -16.81
C VAL A 726 -10.62 38.18 -16.63
N LYS A 727 -10.78 37.74 -15.38
CA LYS A 727 -11.76 36.72 -15.00
C LYS A 727 -13.12 37.39 -14.90
N LYS A 728 -14.13 36.84 -15.58
CA LYS A 728 -15.54 37.17 -15.33
C LYS A 728 -16.06 36.26 -14.22
N THR A 729 -16.43 36.83 -13.09
CA THR A 729 -17.10 36.09 -12.01
C THR A 729 -18.57 35.81 -12.38
N GLU A 730 -19.26 34.98 -11.59
CA GLU A 730 -20.71 34.73 -11.75
C GLU A 730 -21.55 36.02 -11.71
N ARG A 731 -21.01 37.11 -11.15
CA ARG A 731 -21.63 38.45 -11.07
C ARG A 731 -21.24 39.40 -12.21
N ARG A 732 -20.51 38.94 -13.24
CA ARG A 732 -20.01 39.72 -14.41
C ARG A 732 -18.97 40.81 -14.11
N GLU A 733 -18.49 40.91 -12.87
CA GLU A 733 -17.39 41.81 -12.53
C GLU A 733 -16.08 41.30 -13.15
N LYS A 734 -15.28 42.22 -13.69
CA LYS A 734 -13.97 41.94 -14.28
C LYS A 734 -12.92 41.99 -13.17
N TYR A 735 -12.22 40.89 -12.91
CA TYR A 735 -11.15 40.83 -11.91
C TYR A 735 -9.80 40.56 -12.59
N PRO A 736 -8.76 41.39 -12.38
CA PRO A 736 -7.44 41.19 -12.98
C PRO A 736 -6.82 39.83 -12.58
N VAL A 737 -6.27 39.11 -13.55
CA VAL A 737 -5.76 37.74 -13.34
C VAL A 737 -4.52 37.69 -12.43
N ALA A 738 -3.66 38.72 -12.45
CA ALA A 738 -2.47 38.78 -11.61
C ALA A 738 -2.81 39.02 -10.13
N GLU A 739 -3.70 39.97 -9.85
CA GLU A 739 -4.21 40.24 -8.50
C GLU A 739 -4.84 38.98 -7.89
N TRP A 740 -5.70 38.30 -8.68
CA TRP A 740 -6.30 37.05 -8.24
C TRP A 740 -5.29 35.93 -7.97
N PHE A 741 -4.24 35.84 -8.80
CA PHE A 741 -3.19 34.85 -8.61
C PHE A 741 -2.43 35.09 -7.30
N ILE A 742 -2.09 36.35 -7.00
CA ILE A 742 -1.46 36.73 -5.73
C ILE A 742 -2.39 36.43 -4.55
N ASP A 743 -3.67 36.76 -4.66
CA ASP A 743 -4.66 36.48 -3.61
C ASP A 743 -4.71 35.01 -3.24
N VAL A 744 -4.85 34.13 -4.25
CA VAL A 744 -4.91 32.68 -4.03
C VAL A 744 -3.57 32.15 -3.51
N PHE A 745 -2.46 32.63 -4.06
CA PHE A 745 -1.12 32.22 -3.62
C PHE A 745 -0.85 32.58 -2.16
N ALA A 746 -1.19 33.81 -1.75
CA ALA A 746 -1.09 34.30 -0.39
C ALA A 746 -1.96 33.46 0.55
N THR A 747 -3.23 33.32 0.21
CA THR A 747 -4.25 32.80 1.12
C THR A 747 -4.18 31.28 1.25
N GLU A 748 -4.07 30.55 0.12
CA GLU A 748 -4.16 29.09 0.14
C GLU A 748 -2.83 28.40 0.42
N TYR A 749 -1.71 29.06 0.13
CA TYR A 749 -0.41 28.38 0.14
C TYR A 749 0.63 28.99 1.06
N LEU A 750 0.56 30.30 1.27
CA LEU A 750 1.37 30.96 2.29
C LEU A 750 0.58 31.19 3.59
N SER A 751 -0.76 31.10 3.52
CA SER A 751 -1.68 31.42 4.63
C SER A 751 -1.43 32.80 5.23
N VAL A 752 -1.06 33.76 4.39
CA VAL A 752 -0.87 35.18 4.73
C VAL A 752 -1.88 36.04 3.98
N SER A 753 -2.13 37.26 4.45
CA SER A 753 -2.99 38.19 3.73
C SER A 753 -2.35 38.54 2.38
N PRO A 754 -3.11 38.65 1.29
CA PRO A 754 -2.58 39.15 0.02
C PRO A 754 -1.94 40.52 0.14
N ASP A 755 -2.49 41.38 1.02
CA ASP A 755 -2.00 42.73 1.30
C ASP A 755 -0.60 42.75 1.96
N ASP A 756 -0.16 41.62 2.53
CA ASP A 756 1.14 41.48 3.20
C ASP A 756 2.26 41.00 2.24
N LEU A 757 1.92 40.71 0.98
CA LEU A 757 2.88 40.32 -0.05
C LEU A 757 3.38 41.56 -0.80
N ASP A 758 4.66 41.90 -0.61
CA ASP A 758 5.33 42.95 -1.39
C ASP A 758 5.76 42.41 -2.76
N VAL A 759 4.81 42.36 -3.71
CA VAL A 759 5.00 41.76 -5.04
C VAL A 759 4.47 42.69 -6.12
N ASP A 760 5.29 42.96 -7.14
CA ASP A 760 4.91 43.82 -8.26
C ASP A 760 3.95 43.09 -9.22
N LEU A 761 2.74 43.65 -9.35
CA LEU A 761 1.68 43.12 -10.22
C LEU A 761 2.04 43.17 -11.70
N GLU A 762 2.82 44.16 -12.15
CA GLU A 762 3.28 44.23 -13.54
C GLU A 762 4.28 43.11 -13.83
N GLU A 763 5.20 42.86 -12.90
CA GLU A 763 6.18 41.78 -13.01
C GLU A 763 5.50 40.40 -13.04
N VAL A 764 4.54 40.16 -12.14
CA VAL A 764 3.73 38.93 -12.13
C VAL A 764 2.97 38.78 -13.45
N THR A 765 2.36 39.86 -13.93
CA THR A 765 1.62 39.86 -15.20
C THR A 765 2.53 39.47 -16.38
N ASP A 766 3.74 40.02 -16.46
CA ASP A 766 4.67 39.75 -17.54
C ASP A 766 5.27 38.34 -17.48
N ILE A 767 5.51 37.83 -16.27
CA ILE A 767 5.88 36.42 -16.05
C ILE A 767 4.74 35.49 -16.53
N LEU A 768 3.49 35.80 -16.23
CA LEU A 768 2.34 34.99 -16.66
C LEU A 768 2.13 35.05 -18.19
N LYS A 769 2.33 36.21 -18.82
CA LYS A 769 2.29 36.37 -20.29
C LYS A 769 3.37 35.58 -21.00
N SER A 770 4.62 35.68 -20.52
CA SER A 770 5.76 34.96 -21.12
C SER A 770 5.62 33.43 -21.02
N ARG A 771 4.76 32.95 -20.12
CA ARG A 771 4.48 31.53 -19.88
C ARG A 771 3.13 31.06 -20.43
N ALA A 772 2.38 31.90 -21.14
CA ALA A 772 1.08 31.50 -21.70
C ALA A 772 1.24 30.63 -22.96
N ARG A 773 0.44 29.56 -23.08
CA ARG A 773 0.37 28.68 -24.26
C ARG A 773 -0.96 28.87 -24.98
N VAL A 774 -0.92 29.04 -26.30
CA VAL A 774 -2.10 29.23 -27.15
C VAL A 774 -2.54 27.88 -27.72
N VAL A 775 -3.78 27.47 -27.46
CA VAL A 775 -4.36 26.23 -28.01
C VAL A 775 -5.62 26.57 -28.79
N LYS A 776 -5.70 26.09 -30.04
CA LYS A 776 -6.90 26.23 -30.88
C LYS A 776 -8.01 25.35 -30.32
N SER A 777 -9.19 25.92 -30.09
CA SER A 777 -10.32 25.24 -29.44
C SER A 777 -10.81 24.01 -30.24
N ARG A 778 -10.96 22.85 -29.58
CA ARG A 778 -11.65 21.67 -30.16
C ARG A 778 -13.14 21.91 -30.45
N LEU A 779 -13.76 22.92 -29.82
CA LEU A 779 -15.13 23.31 -30.18
C LEU A 779 -15.20 23.70 -31.65
N ASN A 780 -14.14 24.30 -32.21
CA ASN A 780 -14.09 24.65 -33.62
C ASN A 780 -13.99 23.41 -34.52
N GLU A 781 -13.24 22.37 -34.17
CA GLU A 781 -13.19 21.13 -34.97
C GLU A 781 -14.55 20.42 -35.02
N LEU A 782 -15.27 20.37 -33.88
CA LEU A 782 -16.64 19.85 -33.82
C LEU A 782 -17.66 20.75 -34.51
N GLU A 783 -17.44 22.06 -34.52
CA GLU A 783 -18.25 23.04 -35.23
C GLU A 783 -18.05 22.89 -36.74
N ASP A 784 -16.80 22.80 -37.21
CA ASP A 784 -16.43 22.55 -38.60
C ASP A 784 -16.98 21.18 -39.09
N MET A 785 -16.87 20.12 -38.28
CA MET A 785 -17.45 18.81 -38.59
C MET A 785 -18.98 18.86 -38.65
N TYR A 786 -19.61 19.61 -37.75
CA TYR A 786 -21.05 19.77 -37.70
C TYR A 786 -21.58 20.63 -38.86
N GLU A 787 -20.87 21.70 -39.23
CA GLU A 787 -21.18 22.51 -40.41
C GLU A 787 -21.09 21.67 -41.69
N LYS A 788 -20.00 20.91 -41.86
CA LYS A 788 -19.87 19.95 -42.97
C LYS A 788 -20.97 18.89 -42.97
N PHE A 789 -21.39 18.42 -41.80
CA PHE A 789 -22.51 17.49 -41.67
C PHE A 789 -23.85 18.13 -42.07
N VAL A 790 -24.09 19.38 -41.68
CA VAL A 790 -25.29 20.13 -42.07
C VAL A 790 -25.29 20.38 -43.58
N GLU A 791 -24.15 20.76 -44.17
CA GLU A 791 -23.99 20.94 -45.61
C GLU A 791 -24.20 19.62 -46.38
N TRP A 792 -23.62 18.53 -45.88
CA TRP A 792 -23.85 17.20 -46.40
C TRP A 792 -25.34 16.83 -46.36
N LEU A 793 -26.02 17.02 -45.22
CA LEU A 793 -27.46 16.78 -45.11
C LEU A 793 -28.29 17.66 -46.05
N LYS A 794 -27.90 18.92 -46.26
CA LYS A 794 -28.55 19.81 -47.24
C LYS A 794 -28.40 19.26 -48.66
N ARG A 795 -27.21 18.80 -49.01
CA ARG A 795 -26.91 18.17 -50.30
C ARG A 795 -27.70 16.87 -50.50
N GLU A 796 -27.72 15.99 -49.50
CA GLU A 796 -28.50 14.75 -49.56
C GLU A 796 -30.01 15.01 -49.65
N ASN A 797 -30.53 15.98 -48.90
CA ASN A 797 -31.93 16.42 -48.97
C ASN A 797 -32.27 17.00 -50.36
N ALA A 798 -31.37 17.76 -50.98
CA ALA A 798 -31.60 18.33 -52.29
C ALA A 798 -31.50 17.30 -53.42
N VAL A 799 -30.46 16.45 -53.41
CA VAL A 799 -30.12 15.53 -54.50
C VAL A 799 -30.94 14.23 -54.40
N ARG A 800 -30.78 13.49 -53.29
CA ARG A 800 -31.42 12.18 -53.11
C ARG A 800 -32.84 12.31 -52.54
N GLY A 801 -33.11 13.35 -51.76
CA GLY A 801 -34.42 13.60 -51.15
C GLY A 801 -34.68 12.70 -49.93
N VAL A 802 -35.81 12.93 -49.26
CA VAL A 802 -36.23 12.17 -48.08
C VAL A 802 -37.38 11.25 -48.46
N LEU A 803 -37.29 9.96 -48.14
CA LEU A 803 -38.35 8.99 -48.45
C LEU A 803 -39.31 8.79 -47.26
N PRO A 804 -40.59 8.49 -47.50
CA PRO A 804 -41.46 7.95 -46.46
C PRO A 804 -40.88 6.67 -45.86
N TYR A 805 -40.96 6.50 -44.53
CA TYR A 805 -40.38 5.35 -43.81
C TYR A 805 -40.76 3.99 -44.41
N GLU A 806 -42.00 3.85 -44.87
CA GLU A 806 -42.55 2.63 -45.44
C GLU A 806 -41.80 2.19 -46.72
N LYS A 807 -41.13 3.14 -47.38
CA LYS A 807 -40.39 2.99 -48.63
C LYS A 807 -38.87 3.20 -48.45
N ALA A 808 -38.40 3.37 -47.22
CA ALA A 808 -37.00 3.69 -46.93
C ALA A 808 -36.06 2.48 -47.09
N ASP A 809 -34.94 2.71 -47.78
CA ASP A 809 -33.83 1.77 -47.91
C ASP A 809 -32.60 2.21 -47.08
N PHE A 810 -31.45 1.55 -47.27
CA PHE A 810 -30.23 1.83 -46.52
C PHE A 810 -29.37 2.97 -47.12
N ASN A 811 -29.75 3.53 -48.27
CA ASN A 811 -29.00 4.56 -49.00
C ASN A 811 -29.69 5.93 -49.01
N HIS A 812 -30.93 6.03 -48.52
CA HIS A 812 -31.69 7.28 -48.52
C HIS A 812 -32.03 7.76 -47.11
N LEU A 813 -32.11 9.08 -46.95
CA LEU A 813 -32.75 9.69 -45.78
C LEU A 813 -34.24 9.32 -45.77
N PHE A 814 -34.82 9.14 -44.58
CA PHE A 814 -36.23 8.82 -44.46
C PHE A 814 -36.95 9.60 -43.37
N ILE A 815 -38.27 9.77 -43.49
CA ILE A 815 -39.10 10.44 -42.49
C ILE A 815 -40.04 9.43 -41.81
N LYS A 816 -40.01 9.42 -40.47
CA LYS A 816 -40.89 8.58 -39.63
C LYS A 816 -41.46 9.38 -38.47
N GLY A 817 -42.71 9.82 -38.59
CA GLY A 817 -43.32 10.73 -37.62
C GLY A 817 -42.51 12.03 -37.51
N ASN A 818 -42.15 12.43 -36.29
CA ASN A 818 -41.40 13.67 -36.05
C ASN A 818 -39.87 13.52 -36.14
N MET A 819 -39.37 12.52 -36.88
CA MET A 819 -37.94 12.22 -36.98
C MET A 819 -37.52 11.99 -38.43
N ILE A 820 -36.33 12.48 -38.78
CA ILE A 820 -35.58 12.12 -39.98
C ILE A 820 -34.55 11.05 -39.61
N GLY A 821 -34.55 9.95 -40.34
CA GLY A 821 -33.62 8.85 -40.17
C GLY A 821 -32.52 8.85 -41.22
N ILE A 822 -31.30 8.62 -40.74
CA ILE A 822 -30.08 8.47 -41.52
C ILE A 822 -29.60 7.02 -41.31
N PRO A 823 -29.68 6.17 -42.36
CA PRO A 823 -29.17 4.81 -42.27
C PRO A 823 -27.65 4.77 -42.02
N PRO A 824 -27.12 3.73 -41.35
CA PRO A 824 -25.69 3.63 -41.07
C PRO A 824 -24.80 3.57 -42.30
N ALA A 825 -25.24 2.92 -43.39
CA ALA A 825 -24.47 2.82 -44.62
C ALA A 825 -24.29 4.20 -45.28
N LEU A 826 -25.39 4.95 -45.43
CA LEU A 826 -25.37 6.33 -45.91
C LEU A 826 -24.51 7.25 -45.01
N ALA A 827 -24.61 7.12 -43.69
CA ALA A 827 -23.77 7.90 -42.78
C ALA A 827 -22.28 7.54 -42.90
N GLU A 828 -21.96 6.26 -43.15
CA GLU A 828 -20.58 5.80 -43.33
C GLU A 828 -19.94 6.38 -44.58
N GLU A 829 -20.71 6.57 -45.67
CA GLU A 829 -20.23 7.30 -46.86
C GLU A 829 -19.64 8.67 -46.47
N PHE A 830 -20.36 9.40 -45.63
CA PHE A 830 -19.96 10.73 -45.18
C PHE A 830 -18.79 10.71 -44.19
N TYR A 831 -18.95 10.03 -43.04
CA TYR A 831 -17.95 10.18 -41.98
C TYR A 831 -16.62 9.50 -42.33
N ARG A 832 -16.64 8.42 -43.14
CA ARG A 832 -15.43 7.66 -43.47
C ARG A 832 -14.70 8.25 -44.68
N PHE A 833 -15.43 8.67 -45.71
CA PHE A 833 -14.79 9.12 -46.96
C PHE A 833 -14.74 10.64 -47.11
N GLU A 834 -15.69 11.41 -46.56
CA GLU A 834 -15.67 12.89 -46.62
C GLU A 834 -15.02 13.54 -45.40
N LEU A 835 -15.22 12.99 -44.20
CA LEU A 835 -14.62 13.52 -42.96
C LEU A 835 -13.34 12.77 -42.51
N ASN A 836 -13.09 11.56 -43.02
CA ASN A 836 -11.97 10.69 -42.61
C ASN A 836 -11.90 10.45 -41.08
N ILE A 837 -13.05 10.24 -40.44
CA ILE A 837 -13.19 9.97 -39.01
C ILE A 837 -13.84 8.62 -38.75
N LYS A 838 -13.71 8.09 -37.52
CA LYS A 838 -14.36 6.84 -37.13
C LYS A 838 -15.84 7.07 -36.84
N GLY A 839 -16.67 6.05 -37.05
CA GLY A 839 -18.11 6.11 -36.73
C GLY A 839 -18.42 6.41 -35.25
N SER A 840 -17.50 6.13 -34.33
CA SER A 840 -17.59 6.53 -32.92
C SER A 840 -17.48 8.05 -32.73
N GLU A 841 -16.60 8.71 -33.48
CA GLU A 841 -16.36 10.16 -33.40
C GLU A 841 -17.52 10.92 -34.05
N PHE A 842 -18.02 10.42 -35.19
CA PHE A 842 -19.24 10.95 -35.81
C PHE A 842 -20.46 10.84 -34.87
N ARG A 843 -20.59 9.72 -34.16
CA ARG A 843 -21.66 9.53 -33.17
C ARG A 843 -21.54 10.52 -32.02
N GLU A 844 -20.33 10.75 -31.51
CA GLU A 844 -20.08 11.70 -30.42
C GLU A 844 -20.41 13.14 -30.85
N MET A 845 -20.06 13.53 -32.08
CA MET A 845 -20.46 14.82 -32.67
C MET A 845 -21.98 14.99 -32.67
N LEU A 846 -22.73 13.99 -33.18
CA LEU A 846 -24.19 14.04 -33.20
C LEU A 846 -24.79 14.10 -31.79
N GLU A 847 -24.30 13.27 -30.86
CA GLU A 847 -24.77 13.27 -29.47
C GLU A 847 -24.54 14.63 -28.78
N LYS A 848 -23.42 15.30 -29.04
CA LYS A 848 -23.08 16.60 -28.43
C LYS A 848 -23.76 17.80 -29.08
N LYS A 849 -23.77 17.88 -30.42
CA LYS A 849 -24.30 19.06 -31.12
C LYS A 849 -25.83 19.02 -31.26
N LEU A 850 -26.43 17.83 -31.31
CA LEU A 850 -27.89 17.69 -31.45
C LEU A 850 -28.60 17.41 -30.12
N GLY A 851 -27.92 16.78 -29.15
CA GLY A 851 -28.48 16.52 -27.82
C GLY A 851 -29.82 15.79 -27.87
N PHE A 852 -30.86 16.38 -27.29
CA PHE A 852 -32.21 15.80 -27.26
C PHE A 852 -32.88 15.67 -28.64
N HIS A 853 -32.37 16.36 -29.66
CA HIS A 853 -32.82 16.22 -31.03
C HIS A 853 -32.29 14.97 -31.72
N TYR A 854 -31.40 14.19 -31.07
CA TYR A 854 -30.81 12.98 -31.63
C TYR A 854 -31.15 11.73 -30.81
N THR A 855 -31.43 10.62 -31.49
CA THR A 855 -31.50 9.29 -30.87
C THR A 855 -31.04 8.22 -31.86
N LYS A 856 -30.46 7.13 -31.35
CA LYS A 856 -30.17 5.94 -32.15
C LYS A 856 -31.19 4.85 -31.85
N LYS A 857 -31.95 4.38 -32.85
CA LYS A 857 -32.98 3.33 -32.66
C LYS A 857 -32.91 2.29 -33.76
N ALA A 858 -33.26 1.05 -33.41
CA ALA A 858 -33.46 -0.01 -34.38
C ALA A 858 -34.73 0.27 -35.20
N VAL A 859 -34.58 0.27 -36.52
CA VAL A 859 -35.63 0.59 -37.48
C VAL A 859 -35.63 -0.52 -38.54
N LYS A 860 -36.82 -1.05 -38.86
CA LYS A 860 -36.99 -2.02 -39.95
C LYS A 860 -36.99 -1.27 -41.28
N LEU A 861 -35.96 -1.40 -42.09
CA LEU A 861 -35.84 -0.80 -43.42
C LEU A 861 -36.10 -1.85 -44.51
N SER A 862 -36.58 -1.41 -45.66
CA SER A 862 -36.88 -2.27 -46.80
C SER A 862 -35.59 -2.52 -47.60
N VAL A 863 -35.26 -3.78 -47.86
CA VAL A 863 -34.10 -4.22 -48.66
C VAL A 863 -34.62 -5.22 -49.71
N GLY A 864 -34.99 -4.72 -50.89
CA GLY A 864 -35.71 -5.54 -51.88
C GLY A 864 -37.04 -6.06 -51.32
N GLU A 865 -37.27 -7.38 -51.41
CA GLU A 865 -38.47 -8.04 -50.86
C GLU A 865 -38.40 -8.35 -49.34
N LYS A 866 -37.25 -8.13 -48.69
CA LYS A 866 -37.03 -8.46 -47.27
C LYS A 866 -36.92 -7.20 -46.40
N LYS A 867 -37.34 -7.28 -45.13
CA LYS A 867 -37.18 -6.20 -44.15
C LYS A 867 -36.03 -6.52 -43.19
N ASP A 868 -35.03 -5.64 -43.12
CA ASP A 868 -33.85 -5.77 -42.25
C ASP A 868 -33.91 -4.75 -41.10
N VAL A 869 -33.47 -5.14 -39.89
CA VAL A 869 -33.51 -4.29 -38.70
C VAL A 869 -32.15 -3.61 -38.51
N ARG A 870 -32.07 -2.30 -38.74
CA ARG A 870 -30.82 -1.53 -38.60
C ARG A 870 -30.93 -0.40 -37.57
N ARG A 871 -29.87 -0.20 -36.80
CA ARG A 871 -29.79 0.90 -35.81
C ARG A 871 -29.45 2.22 -36.49
N CYS A 872 -30.47 2.94 -36.93
CA CYS A 872 -30.34 4.21 -37.65
C CYS A 872 -30.10 5.39 -36.70
N TYR A 873 -29.46 6.43 -37.23
CA TYR A 873 -29.31 7.72 -36.58
C TYR A 873 -30.58 8.54 -36.84
N LEU A 874 -31.30 8.95 -35.80
CA LEU A 874 -32.55 9.71 -35.96
C LEU A 874 -32.36 11.12 -35.42
N VAL A 875 -32.65 12.12 -36.25
CA VAL A 875 -32.66 13.54 -35.88
C VAL A 875 -34.08 14.08 -35.89
N SER A 876 -34.44 14.99 -34.99
CA SER A 876 -35.80 15.52 -34.92
C SER A 876 -36.14 16.34 -36.16
N LEU A 877 -37.37 16.22 -36.64
CA LEU A 877 -37.88 16.97 -37.78
C LEU A 877 -37.85 18.49 -37.53
N GLU A 878 -38.10 18.91 -36.30
CA GLU A 878 -38.04 20.32 -35.88
C GLU A 878 -36.64 20.91 -36.10
N TRP A 879 -35.60 20.21 -35.62
CA TRP A 879 -34.22 20.63 -35.84
C TRP A 879 -33.85 20.62 -37.32
N PHE A 880 -34.26 19.58 -38.06
CA PHE A 880 -33.94 19.43 -39.48
C PHE A 880 -34.50 20.61 -40.30
N ARG A 881 -35.76 20.99 -40.08
CA ARG A 881 -36.37 22.17 -40.72
C ARG A 881 -35.65 23.46 -40.42
N LYS A 882 -35.23 23.63 -39.17
CA LYS A 882 -34.56 24.86 -38.71
C LYS A 882 -33.16 25.01 -39.29
N VAL A 883 -32.41 23.92 -39.49
CA VAL A 883 -30.96 23.96 -39.77
C VAL A 883 -30.62 23.51 -41.20
N VAL A 884 -31.31 22.48 -41.71
CA VAL A 884 -31.11 21.92 -43.05
C VAL A 884 -32.11 22.52 -44.04
N GLY A 885 -33.35 22.75 -43.62
CA GLY A 885 -34.46 23.25 -44.44
C GLY A 885 -35.62 22.28 -44.50
N GLU A 886 -36.69 22.61 -45.24
CA GLU A 886 -37.84 21.70 -45.38
C GLU A 886 -37.40 20.36 -46.02
N PRO A 887 -37.81 19.21 -45.47
CA PRO A 887 -37.52 17.92 -46.07
C PRO A 887 -38.13 17.84 -47.48
N ASN A 888 -37.30 17.59 -48.48
CA ASN A 888 -37.73 17.36 -49.85
C ASN A 888 -38.26 15.93 -49.96
N VAL A 889 -39.51 15.72 -49.51
CA VAL A 889 -40.14 14.40 -49.51
C VAL A 889 -40.46 14.00 -50.94
N LYS A 890 -39.77 12.98 -51.46
CA LYS A 890 -40.04 12.47 -52.80
C LYS A 890 -41.22 11.50 -52.78
N ASP A 891 -42.27 11.81 -53.53
CA ASP A 891 -43.33 10.86 -53.86
C ASP A 891 -42.83 9.90 -54.94
N VAL A 892 -42.87 8.60 -54.64
CA VAL A 892 -42.34 7.56 -55.54
C VAL A 892 -43.26 7.37 -56.74
N VAL A 893 -42.78 7.69 -57.94
CA VAL A 893 -43.18 6.99 -59.17
C VAL A 893 -42.54 5.60 -59.10
N MET A 894 -43.37 4.55 -59.12
CA MET A 894 -42.91 3.17 -59.04
C MET A 894 -42.15 2.73 -60.28
N ALA A 895 -41.16 1.86 -60.01
CA ALA A 895 -40.70 0.73 -60.82
C ALA A 895 -40.23 1.03 -62.25
N GLY A 896 -38.91 1.16 -62.39
CA GLY A 896 -38.19 1.07 -63.66
C GLY A 896 -36.88 1.85 -63.58
N ASP A 897 -35.75 1.18 -63.84
CA ASP A 897 -34.42 1.76 -64.07
C ASP A 897 -33.66 2.31 -62.86
N ILE A 898 -33.23 1.41 -61.97
CA ILE A 898 -31.87 1.52 -61.43
C ILE A 898 -30.96 0.80 -62.42
N ALA A 899 -30.45 1.55 -63.41
CA ALA A 899 -29.29 1.10 -64.16
C ALA A 899 -28.07 1.10 -63.23
N LEU A 900 -27.49 -0.08 -63.07
CA LEU A 900 -26.13 -0.30 -62.57
C LEU A 900 -25.13 0.39 -63.51
N SER A 901 -24.87 1.68 -63.35
CA SER A 901 -23.69 2.33 -63.92
C SER A 901 -23.40 3.65 -63.20
N GLY A 902 -22.17 3.79 -62.68
CA GLY A 902 -21.72 5.06 -62.13
C GLY A 902 -20.67 5.02 -61.02
N LEU A 903 -19.84 3.97 -60.93
CA LEU A 903 -18.49 4.16 -60.39
C LEU A 903 -17.73 5.04 -61.39
N VAL A 904 -17.52 6.31 -61.07
CA VAL A 904 -16.49 7.13 -61.72
C VAL A 904 -15.49 7.50 -60.65
N TYR A 905 -14.33 6.86 -60.74
CA TYR A 905 -13.09 7.25 -60.07
C TYR A 905 -12.62 8.57 -60.68
N TYR A 906 -12.26 9.53 -59.84
CA TYR A 906 -11.34 10.59 -60.22
C TYR A 906 -10.00 10.29 -59.54
N GLU A 907 -9.10 9.67 -60.31
CA GLU A 907 -7.68 9.61 -60.01
C GLU A 907 -6.99 10.89 -60.48
N SER A 908 -6.04 11.35 -59.66
CA SER A 908 -4.93 12.28 -59.96
C SER A 908 -5.27 13.68 -60.49
N GLY A 909 -4.71 14.68 -59.80
CA GLY A 909 -4.84 16.08 -60.17
C GLY A 909 -4.15 16.41 -61.49
N GLU A 910 -4.69 17.44 -62.15
CA GLU A 910 -3.97 18.61 -62.65
C GLU A 910 -5.04 19.61 -63.09
N GLU A 911 -4.87 20.87 -62.70
CA GLU A 911 -5.57 21.97 -63.35
C GLU A 911 -5.13 22.01 -64.80
N VAL A 912 -6.10 22.00 -65.71
CA VAL A 912 -5.94 22.51 -67.06
C VAL A 912 -7.23 23.25 -67.36
N VAL A 913 -7.23 24.55 -67.11
CA VAL A 913 -8.05 25.45 -67.93
C VAL A 913 -7.07 25.96 -68.97
N GLU A 914 -6.78 25.12 -69.97
CA GLU A 914 -5.53 25.12 -70.76
C GLU A 914 -4.23 24.85 -70.00
#